data_AF-A0A7W0H5Y5-F1
#
_entry.id   AF-A0A7W0H5Y5-F1
#
_cell.length_a   1.000
_cell.length_b   1.000
_cell.length_c   1.000
_cell.angle_alpha   90.00
_cell.angle_beta   90.00
_cell.angle_gamma   90.00
#
_symmetry.space_group_name_H-M   'P 1'
#
loop_
_entity.id
_entity.type
_entity.pdbx_description
1 polymer ?
#
loop_
_entity_poly.entity_id
_entity_poly.type
_entity_poly.pdbx_seq_one_letter_code
_entity_poly.pdbx_strand_id
1 'polypeptide(L)'
;MTRAIEADLSDTLVIKDENVFLVTRRGGGLPLDDEHAFGLWYRDCRFLSGYRLLVNGESPALLQASDALGTRTLHDMTNPELPVAPGESLPAQSVSLRCERLVRAPGSLRERLALCNHHGQTVRLRLEVQLAADFKPMLVARGIVAPSERPRARVERDGTGLRFSELGRDGVLRTTAIEPSVEPAVAELAPGAGQHTAATAVLRFEVDVPAEGTSELTIDFTASELPDGPAGCAAPRTARDRTRIRSHDELFDRVLARSLRDLDMLRSQLDGRSYYSAGVPWYATLFGRDGLIGAMQMLAFGPEVAADTLRLLGGLLGREVDDTRDEQPGRVLHELRVGEPAALGETPFARYYGTADATPLWLSLLSDHAGWSGTLDLFHELRPQVDAALDWMERYGDIDGDGLIEYLRRAPQGLVNQGWRDSRDGVPYADGTPLEPPVAVVEVQGYAIRALRGVARLFELDGDGERAERLRARADRLQPALEQFWAPGAASYAIGLDGEKRPGSALTSNPGHLLWAGAISRGRARRVRDVLMGERMFSGWGVRTLAAGHPAYNPIGYHMGSVWPHDNALIACGLREYGFDKDFDRLFGALLEASSRFADFRLPELFGGHERRPGESPVPYPVACRPQAWAAGAIPYLLSTGLGLHADGLSRRLRVVRPALPLRLEWLQVEALRVAGASVDLRFERSGDDVELVDASVEGELELVVDYGGEVQVT
;
A
#
# COMPACT_ATOMS: atom_id res chain seq x y z
N MET A 1 -20.17 13.59 16.88
CA MET A 1 -18.86 13.00 17.22
C MET A 1 -19.03 11.50 17.25
N THR A 2 -18.92 10.85 16.09
CA THR A 2 -18.80 9.40 16.00
C THR A 2 -17.41 9.07 16.52
N ARG A 3 -17.28 8.25 17.58
CA ARG A 3 -15.97 7.73 17.99
C ARG A 3 -15.38 7.06 16.76
N ALA A 4 -14.27 7.59 16.25
CA ALA A 4 -13.47 6.86 15.27
C ALA A 4 -13.17 5.49 15.89
N ILE A 5 -13.21 4.43 15.09
CA ILE A 5 -12.89 3.09 15.56
C ILE A 5 -11.48 3.13 16.18
N GLU A 6 -11.41 3.13 17.51
CA GLU A 6 -10.20 3.06 18.32
C GLU A 6 -9.69 1.61 18.36
N ALA A 7 -9.60 0.95 17.21
CA ALA A 7 -8.93 -0.35 17.13
C ALA A 7 -7.45 -0.08 16.87
N ASP A 8 -6.61 -0.32 17.88
CA ASP A 8 -5.17 -0.42 17.67
C ASP A 8 -4.90 -1.56 16.68
N LEU A 9 -4.47 -1.21 15.46
CA LEU A 9 -4.16 -2.14 14.39
C LEU A 9 -2.72 -2.68 14.49
N SER A 10 -1.96 -2.28 15.52
CA SER A 10 -0.57 -2.68 15.69
C SER A 10 -0.37 -4.19 15.94
N ASP A 11 -1.36 -4.87 16.53
CA ASP A 11 -1.35 -6.33 16.79
C ASP A 11 -2.48 -7.08 16.06
N THR A 12 -2.40 -7.07 14.73
CA THR A 12 -3.39 -7.69 13.84
C THR A 12 -2.73 -8.67 12.88
N LEU A 13 -3.52 -9.62 12.38
CA LEU A 13 -3.13 -10.47 11.26
C LEU A 13 -3.98 -10.12 10.05
N VAL A 14 -3.34 -10.10 8.88
CA VAL A 14 -3.97 -9.69 7.63
C VAL A 14 -3.67 -10.71 6.55
N ILE A 15 -4.72 -11.21 5.92
CA ILE A 15 -4.61 -12.00 4.69
C ILE A 15 -5.50 -11.42 3.60
N LYS A 16 -5.03 -11.45 2.36
CA LYS A 16 -5.73 -10.88 1.20
C LYS A 16 -5.44 -11.68 -0.05
N ASP A 17 -6.47 -11.85 -0.88
CA ASP A 17 -6.34 -12.33 -2.26
C ASP A 17 -7.27 -11.49 -3.14
N GLU A 18 -6.70 -10.77 -4.10
CA GLU A 18 -7.40 -9.77 -4.92
C GLU A 18 -8.26 -8.80 -4.11
N ASN A 19 -9.59 -8.85 -4.25
CA ASN A 19 -10.52 -7.90 -3.65
C ASN A 19 -11.16 -8.41 -2.34
N VAL A 20 -10.79 -9.61 -1.88
CA VAL A 20 -11.22 -10.16 -0.59
C VAL A 20 -10.06 -10.17 0.41
N PHE A 21 -10.32 -9.74 1.64
CA PHE A 21 -9.31 -9.76 2.71
C PHE A 21 -9.94 -10.00 4.08
N LEU A 22 -9.16 -10.55 4.99
CA LEU A 22 -9.53 -10.79 6.38
C LEU A 22 -8.56 -10.06 7.30
N VAL A 23 -9.08 -9.26 8.22
CA VAL A 23 -8.31 -8.64 9.30
C VAL A 23 -8.83 -9.17 10.63
N THR A 24 -7.95 -9.76 11.43
CA THR A 24 -8.29 -10.32 12.75
C THR A 24 -7.40 -9.77 13.86
N ARG A 25 -7.83 -9.95 15.11
CA ARG A 25 -6.88 -9.90 16.24
C ARG A 25 -5.80 -10.97 16.06
N ARG A 26 -4.67 -10.84 16.76
CA ARG A 26 -3.58 -11.83 16.76
C ARG A 26 -4.03 -13.28 16.98
N GLY A 27 -5.04 -13.50 17.84
CA GLY A 27 -5.60 -14.82 18.12
C GLY A 27 -6.64 -15.34 17.11
N GLY A 28 -6.82 -14.68 15.97
CA GLY A 28 -7.80 -15.07 14.94
C GLY A 28 -9.26 -14.70 15.25
N GLY A 29 -9.57 -14.28 16.48
CA GLY A 29 -10.92 -13.84 16.84
C GLY A 29 -11.32 -12.51 16.18
N LEU A 30 -12.63 -12.38 15.91
CA LEU A 30 -13.29 -11.11 15.62
C LEU A 30 -14.23 -10.79 16.80
N PRO A 31 -14.26 -9.57 17.33
CA PRO A 31 -15.19 -9.22 18.41
C PRO A 31 -16.65 -9.49 17.99
N LEU A 32 -17.48 -9.94 18.93
CA LEU A 32 -18.91 -10.18 18.68
C LEU A 32 -19.75 -8.96 19.03
N ASP A 33 -19.31 -8.19 20.01
CA ASP A 33 -20.07 -7.11 20.64
C ASP A 33 -19.13 -5.91 20.74
N ASP A 34 -18.97 -5.11 19.67
CA ASP A 34 -18.29 -3.79 19.64
C ASP A 34 -18.23 -3.20 18.21
N GLU A 35 -18.06 -1.88 18.09
CA GLU A 35 -17.62 -1.24 16.84
C GLU A 35 -16.11 -1.45 16.66
N HIS A 36 -15.69 -2.09 15.57
CA HIS A 36 -14.27 -2.39 15.30
C HIS A 36 -13.96 -2.51 13.81
N ALA A 37 -12.67 -2.54 13.46
CA ALA A 37 -12.16 -2.62 12.10
C ALA A 37 -12.03 -4.05 11.54
N PHE A 38 -12.01 -5.05 12.42
CA PHE A 38 -11.84 -6.46 12.05
C PHE A 38 -13.00 -6.99 11.20
N GLY A 39 -12.72 -7.99 10.37
CA GLY A 39 -13.73 -8.70 9.59
C GLY A 39 -13.22 -9.32 8.31
N LEU A 40 -14.08 -10.13 7.67
CA LEU A 40 -13.94 -10.52 6.27
C LEU A 40 -14.54 -9.42 5.41
N TRP A 41 -13.73 -8.81 4.56
CA TRP A 41 -14.11 -7.69 3.72
C TRP A 41 -14.04 -8.09 2.25
N TYR A 42 -15.00 -7.62 1.47
CA TYR A 42 -15.05 -7.79 0.04
C TYR A 42 -15.72 -6.55 -0.58
N ARG A 43 -15.07 -5.95 -1.60
CA ARG A 43 -15.60 -4.79 -2.35
C ARG A 43 -16.21 -3.67 -1.48
N ASP A 44 -15.42 -3.12 -0.55
CA ASP A 44 -15.84 -2.06 0.39
C ASP A 44 -17.01 -2.44 1.35
N CYS A 45 -17.27 -3.72 1.59
CA CYS A 45 -18.28 -4.20 2.54
C CYS A 45 -17.73 -5.29 3.47
N ARG A 46 -18.17 -5.30 4.74
CA ARG A 46 -17.81 -6.33 5.74
C ARG A 46 -18.82 -7.47 5.76
N PHE A 47 -18.43 -8.64 5.27
CA PHE A 47 -19.25 -9.85 5.14
C PHE A 47 -19.27 -10.72 6.40
N LEU A 48 -18.24 -10.64 7.23
CA LEU A 48 -18.18 -11.28 8.55
C LEU A 48 -17.64 -10.27 9.56
N SER A 49 -18.44 -9.93 10.57
CA SER A 49 -18.08 -8.99 11.62
C SER A 49 -17.61 -9.68 12.89
N GLY A 50 -18.10 -10.89 13.18
CA GLY A 50 -17.82 -11.60 14.43
C GLY A 50 -17.40 -13.05 14.24
N TYR A 51 -16.46 -13.50 15.06
CA TYR A 51 -15.93 -14.87 15.07
C TYR A 51 -15.31 -15.17 16.44
N ARG A 52 -15.79 -16.22 17.11
CA ARG A 52 -15.16 -16.77 18.31
C ARG A 52 -15.19 -18.30 18.25
N LEU A 53 -14.06 -18.92 18.58
CA LEU A 53 -13.93 -20.37 18.72
C LEU A 53 -13.78 -20.72 20.19
N LEU A 54 -14.62 -21.64 20.67
CA LEU A 54 -14.58 -22.19 22.02
C LEU A 54 -14.49 -23.72 21.97
N VAL A 55 -13.79 -24.31 22.95
CA VAL A 55 -13.69 -25.75 23.18
C VAL A 55 -14.23 -26.03 24.58
N ASN A 56 -15.30 -26.82 24.68
CA ASN A 56 -16.04 -27.07 25.93
C ASN A 56 -16.43 -25.80 26.69
N GLY A 57 -16.67 -24.70 25.96
CA GLY A 57 -17.06 -23.39 26.53
C GLY A 57 -15.91 -22.45 26.85
N GLU A 58 -14.66 -22.92 26.74
CA GLU A 58 -13.46 -22.12 27.03
C GLU A 58 -12.72 -21.70 25.75
N SER A 59 -12.06 -20.54 25.80
CA SER A 59 -11.22 -20.09 24.68
C SER A 59 -9.87 -20.83 24.69
N PRO A 60 -9.43 -21.40 23.56
CA PRO A 60 -8.09 -21.97 23.45
C PRO A 60 -7.00 -20.93 23.75
N ALA A 61 -5.93 -21.35 24.42
CA ALA A 61 -4.77 -20.52 24.66
C ALA A 61 -3.90 -20.45 23.41
N LEU A 62 -3.62 -19.23 22.93
CA LEU A 62 -2.75 -19.00 21.77
C LEU A 62 -1.29 -19.26 22.11
N LEU A 63 -0.63 -20.10 21.33
CA LEU A 63 0.81 -20.37 21.43
C LEU A 63 1.59 -19.57 20.37
N GLN A 64 1.09 -19.60 19.13
CA GLN A 64 1.74 -18.93 18.00
C GLN A 64 0.70 -18.53 16.95
N ALA A 65 0.93 -17.41 16.29
CA ALA A 65 0.16 -16.99 15.12
C ALA A 65 1.06 -16.39 14.03
N SER A 66 0.67 -16.52 12.77
CA SER A 66 1.41 -15.97 11.63
C SER A 66 0.51 -15.69 10.43
N ASP A 67 0.76 -14.59 9.72
CA ASP A 67 0.20 -14.25 8.41
C ASP A 67 1.30 -14.19 7.31
N ALA A 68 2.45 -14.83 7.55
CA ALA A 68 3.66 -14.64 6.75
C ALA A 68 3.49 -14.97 5.25
N LEU A 69 2.50 -15.80 4.90
CA LEU A 69 2.19 -16.18 3.51
C LEU A 69 1.27 -15.19 2.78
N GLY A 70 0.70 -14.20 3.47
CA GLY A 70 -0.13 -13.13 2.88
C GLY A 70 -1.55 -13.55 2.45
N THR A 71 -1.76 -14.80 2.05
CA THR A 71 -3.09 -15.37 1.75
C THR A 71 -3.57 -16.35 2.81
N ARG A 72 -2.69 -16.74 3.73
CA ARG A 72 -2.94 -17.77 4.75
C ARG A 72 -2.51 -17.31 6.13
N THR A 73 -3.36 -17.54 7.12
CA THR A 73 -2.99 -17.47 8.54
C THR A 73 -2.87 -18.85 9.16
N LEU A 74 -2.01 -18.94 10.17
CA LEU A 74 -1.82 -20.11 11.00
C LEU A 74 -1.91 -19.69 12.46
N HIS A 75 -2.68 -20.42 13.25
CA HIS A 75 -2.78 -20.25 14.70
C HIS A 75 -2.57 -21.62 15.34
N ASP A 76 -1.50 -21.76 16.10
CA ASP A 76 -1.27 -22.92 16.96
C ASP A 76 -1.70 -22.56 18.38
N MET A 77 -2.61 -23.36 18.93
CA MET A 77 -3.30 -23.14 20.19
C MET A 77 -3.33 -24.43 21.00
N THR A 78 -3.69 -24.32 22.28
CA THR A 78 -3.89 -25.47 23.16
C THR A 78 -5.07 -25.27 24.09
N ASN A 79 -5.66 -26.35 24.59
CA ASN A 79 -6.73 -26.25 25.56
C ASN A 79 -6.22 -25.74 26.94
N PRO A 80 -6.98 -24.87 27.63
CA PRO A 80 -6.85 -24.72 29.07
C PRO A 80 -7.36 -25.98 29.78
N GLU A 81 -7.42 -26.00 31.12
CA GLU A 81 -8.14 -27.07 31.81
C GLU A 81 -9.61 -27.04 31.38
N LEU A 82 -10.11 -28.14 30.81
CA LEU A 82 -11.45 -28.18 30.23
C LEU A 82 -12.37 -29.06 31.07
N PRO A 83 -13.60 -28.62 31.39
CA PRO A 83 -14.61 -29.51 31.93
C PRO A 83 -15.03 -30.51 30.85
N VAL A 84 -14.97 -31.82 31.15
CA VAL A 84 -15.46 -32.88 30.23
C VAL A 84 -16.71 -33.56 30.77
N ALA A 85 -16.83 -33.67 32.09
CA ALA A 85 -18.03 -34.15 32.79
C ALA A 85 -18.11 -33.51 34.19
N PRO A 86 -19.24 -33.60 34.91
CA PRO A 86 -19.34 -33.09 36.28
C PRO A 86 -18.29 -33.74 37.19
N GLY A 87 -17.34 -32.94 37.68
CA GLY A 87 -16.24 -33.40 38.53
C GLY A 87 -15.02 -33.99 37.80
N GLU A 88 -15.01 -33.98 36.46
CA GLU A 88 -13.92 -34.47 35.63
C GLU A 88 -13.43 -33.37 34.69
N SER A 89 -12.11 -33.14 34.69
CA SER A 89 -11.47 -32.17 33.80
C SER A 89 -10.41 -32.84 32.94
N LEU A 90 -10.36 -32.42 31.68
CA LEU A 90 -9.22 -32.68 30.82
C LEU A 90 -8.09 -31.73 31.21
N PRO A 91 -6.88 -32.23 31.53
CA PRO A 91 -5.76 -31.37 31.90
C PRO A 91 -5.44 -30.35 30.80
N ALA A 92 -5.00 -29.16 31.20
CA ALA A 92 -4.48 -28.18 30.28
C ALA A 92 -3.36 -28.79 29.42
N GLN A 93 -3.22 -28.30 28.18
CA GLN A 93 -2.18 -28.74 27.25
C GLN A 93 -2.29 -30.20 26.75
N SER A 94 -3.42 -30.87 26.99
CA SER A 94 -3.67 -32.24 26.53
C SER A 94 -4.12 -32.32 25.07
N VAL A 95 -4.62 -31.23 24.49
CA VAL A 95 -5.11 -31.14 23.12
C VAL A 95 -4.53 -29.91 22.46
N SER A 96 -3.78 -30.13 21.39
CA SER A 96 -3.32 -29.05 20.51
C SER A 96 -4.37 -28.78 19.44
N LEU A 97 -4.64 -27.51 19.18
CA LEU A 97 -5.55 -27.04 18.16
C LEU A 97 -4.78 -26.21 17.15
N ARG A 98 -4.84 -26.58 15.87
CA ARG A 98 -4.30 -25.78 14.77
C ARG A 98 -5.44 -25.23 13.93
N CYS A 99 -5.55 -23.91 13.87
CA CYS A 99 -6.47 -23.20 12.98
C CYS A 99 -5.70 -22.59 11.82
N GLU A 100 -6.00 -23.05 10.62
CA GLU A 100 -5.50 -22.51 9.37
C GLU A 100 -6.63 -21.80 8.64
N ARG A 101 -6.38 -20.58 8.16
CA ARG A 101 -7.32 -19.88 7.28
C ARG A 101 -6.68 -19.48 5.98
N LEU A 102 -7.39 -19.64 4.89
CA LEU A 102 -6.94 -19.34 3.55
C LEU A 102 -8.00 -18.51 2.83
N VAL A 103 -7.65 -17.29 2.44
CA VAL A 103 -8.50 -16.49 1.54
C VAL A 103 -8.18 -16.82 0.09
N ARG A 104 -9.22 -16.87 -0.74
CA ARG A 104 -9.12 -17.02 -2.19
C ARG A 104 -10.11 -16.13 -2.91
N ALA A 105 -9.63 -15.43 -3.93
CA ALA A 105 -10.50 -14.69 -4.83
C ALA A 105 -11.53 -15.63 -5.51
N PRO A 106 -12.75 -15.14 -5.83
CA PRO A 106 -13.19 -13.76 -5.64
C PRO A 106 -13.62 -13.42 -4.20
N GLY A 107 -14.08 -14.37 -3.40
CA GLY A 107 -14.71 -14.08 -2.09
C GLY A 107 -14.72 -15.25 -1.11
N SER A 108 -13.80 -16.20 -1.25
CA SER A 108 -13.75 -17.41 -0.43
C SER A 108 -12.79 -17.25 0.75
N LEU A 109 -13.18 -17.80 1.90
CA LEU A 109 -12.32 -18.04 3.05
C LEU A 109 -12.54 -19.49 3.49
N ARG A 110 -11.49 -20.29 3.53
CA ARG A 110 -11.51 -21.66 4.08
C ARG A 110 -10.83 -21.68 5.42
N GLU A 111 -11.52 -22.18 6.44
CA GLU A 111 -10.95 -22.48 7.76
C GLU A 111 -10.78 -23.99 7.94
N ARG A 112 -9.60 -24.43 8.39
CA ARG A 112 -9.33 -25.81 8.80
C ARG A 112 -8.90 -25.84 10.26
N LEU A 113 -9.67 -26.55 11.07
CA LEU A 113 -9.43 -26.80 12.48
C LEU A 113 -8.96 -28.25 12.64
N ALA A 114 -7.70 -28.43 13.06
CA ALA A 114 -7.15 -29.74 13.39
C ALA A 114 -6.95 -29.84 14.91
N LEU A 115 -7.55 -30.87 15.52
CA LEU A 115 -7.42 -31.18 16.94
C LEU A 115 -6.57 -32.43 17.09
N CYS A 116 -5.42 -32.32 17.74
CA CYS A 116 -4.59 -33.48 18.07
C CYS A 116 -4.64 -33.73 19.56
N ASN A 117 -4.98 -34.96 19.94
CA ASN A 117 -5.11 -35.37 21.32
C ASN A 117 -3.83 -36.05 21.81
N HIS A 118 -3.19 -35.44 22.79
CA HIS A 118 -1.99 -35.94 23.46
C HIS A 118 -2.32 -36.66 24.78
N HIS A 119 -3.60 -36.76 25.14
CA HIS A 119 -4.09 -37.55 26.26
C HIS A 119 -4.11 -39.05 25.91
N GLY A 120 -3.92 -39.91 26.91
CA GLY A 120 -3.88 -41.37 26.74
C GLY A 120 -5.23 -42.05 26.48
N GLN A 121 -6.31 -41.27 26.32
CA GLN A 121 -7.66 -41.76 26.08
C GLN A 121 -8.35 -40.88 25.03
N THR A 122 -9.31 -41.46 24.29
CA THR A 122 -10.17 -40.69 23.39
C THR A 122 -10.91 -39.62 24.18
N VAL A 123 -10.85 -38.38 23.70
CA VAL A 123 -11.52 -37.23 24.32
C VAL A 123 -12.65 -36.79 23.40
N ARG A 124 -13.83 -36.59 23.98
CA ARG A 124 -14.97 -35.98 23.29
C ARG A 124 -15.01 -34.50 23.60
N LEU A 125 -14.94 -33.68 22.57
CA LEU A 125 -14.89 -32.23 22.67
C LEU A 125 -16.10 -31.59 21.97
N ARG A 126 -16.67 -30.58 22.61
CA ARG A 126 -17.66 -29.70 22.01
C ARG A 126 -16.98 -28.47 21.46
N LEU A 127 -16.87 -28.39 20.14
CA LEU A 127 -16.43 -27.19 19.45
C LEU A 127 -17.61 -26.25 19.25
N GLU A 128 -17.46 -25.00 19.63
CA GLU A 128 -18.45 -23.96 19.40
C GLU A 128 -17.84 -22.83 18.57
N VAL A 129 -18.48 -22.53 17.43
CA VAL A 129 -18.11 -21.44 16.54
C VAL A 129 -19.24 -20.41 16.58
N GLN A 130 -18.95 -19.25 17.18
CA GLN A 130 -19.85 -18.11 17.25
C GLN A 130 -19.54 -17.14 16.12
N LEU A 131 -20.55 -16.70 15.38
CA LEU A 131 -20.41 -15.92 14.14
C LEU A 131 -21.33 -14.71 14.18
N ALA A 132 -20.90 -13.61 13.56
CA ALA A 132 -21.76 -12.44 13.30
C ALA A 132 -21.49 -11.85 11.91
N ALA A 133 -22.53 -11.34 11.25
CA ALA A 133 -22.44 -10.63 9.98
C ALA A 133 -23.34 -9.38 9.97
N ASP A 134 -22.80 -8.24 9.52
CA ASP A 134 -23.47 -6.93 9.53
C ASP A 134 -23.49 -6.20 8.18
N PHE A 135 -22.82 -6.75 7.16
CA PHE A 135 -22.69 -6.22 5.80
C PHE A 135 -22.30 -4.74 5.76
N LYS A 136 -21.56 -4.26 6.77
CA LYS A 136 -21.34 -2.83 6.96
C LYS A 136 -20.41 -2.26 5.88
N PRO A 137 -20.79 -1.16 5.20
CA PRO A 137 -19.91 -0.51 4.24
C PRO A 137 -18.66 0.10 4.90
N MET A 138 -17.53 0.02 4.20
CA MET A 138 -16.22 0.50 4.65
C MET A 138 -16.24 1.97 5.10
N LEU A 139 -16.82 2.85 4.29
CA LEU A 139 -16.86 4.28 4.58
C LEU A 139 -17.76 4.61 5.78
N VAL A 140 -18.79 3.80 6.03
CA VAL A 140 -19.64 3.92 7.22
C VAL A 140 -18.90 3.41 8.45
N ALA A 141 -18.19 2.27 8.34
CA ALA A 141 -17.35 1.76 9.42
C ALA A 141 -16.25 2.76 9.82
N ARG A 142 -15.64 3.46 8.84
CA ARG A 142 -14.66 4.52 9.12
C ARG A 142 -15.26 5.82 9.66
N GLY A 143 -16.59 5.98 9.66
CA GLY A 143 -17.26 7.22 10.02
C GLY A 143 -17.04 8.36 9.00
N ILE A 144 -16.62 8.04 7.78
CA ILE A 144 -16.49 9.00 6.67
C ILE A 144 -17.88 9.38 6.14
N VAL A 145 -18.76 8.38 6.04
CA VAL A 145 -20.18 8.56 5.70
C VAL A 145 -21.02 8.33 6.96
N ALA A 146 -22.01 9.19 7.18
CA ALA A 146 -22.91 9.06 8.32
C ALA A 146 -23.70 7.73 8.24
N PRO A 147 -23.93 7.04 9.37
CA PRO A 147 -24.79 5.86 9.37
C PRO A 147 -26.21 6.21 8.93
N SER A 148 -26.76 5.44 7.99
CA SER A 148 -28.17 5.49 7.61
C SER A 148 -28.99 4.46 8.40
N GLU A 149 -30.32 4.56 8.37
CA GLU A 149 -31.16 3.44 8.77
C GLU A 149 -30.92 2.28 7.80
N ARG A 150 -30.40 1.16 8.32
CA ARG A 150 -29.97 0.02 7.50
C ARG A 150 -30.93 -1.16 7.63
N PRO A 151 -31.13 -1.91 6.53
CA PRO A 151 -31.72 -3.24 6.58
C PRO A 151 -30.97 -4.11 7.60
N ARG A 152 -31.69 -4.97 8.30
CA ARG A 152 -31.09 -5.87 9.28
C ARG A 152 -30.61 -7.12 8.56
N ALA A 153 -29.39 -7.56 8.89
CA ALA A 153 -28.90 -8.84 8.43
C ALA A 153 -29.82 -9.96 8.92
N ARG A 154 -30.01 -10.96 8.06
CA ARG A 154 -30.76 -12.18 8.32
C ARG A 154 -29.80 -13.35 8.35
N VAL A 155 -30.23 -14.41 9.01
CA VAL A 155 -29.54 -15.69 9.01
C VAL A 155 -30.55 -16.82 8.90
N GLU A 156 -30.27 -17.78 8.04
CA GLU A 156 -31.12 -18.96 7.83
C GLU A 156 -30.27 -20.22 7.64
N ARG A 157 -30.89 -21.38 7.85
CA ARG A 157 -30.29 -22.67 7.51
C ARG A 157 -30.23 -22.81 5.98
N ASP A 158 -29.11 -23.31 5.49
CA ASP A 158 -28.90 -23.59 4.06
C ASP A 158 -28.18 -24.94 3.93
N GLY A 159 -28.92 -25.99 3.60
CA GLY A 159 -28.42 -27.37 3.64
C GLY A 159 -27.87 -27.75 5.03
N THR A 160 -26.63 -28.25 5.06
CA THR A 160 -25.89 -28.57 6.30
C THR A 160 -25.28 -27.35 6.98
N GLY A 161 -25.32 -26.19 6.33
CA GLY A 161 -24.70 -24.94 6.74
C GLY A 161 -25.70 -23.86 7.14
N LEU A 162 -25.27 -22.61 6.95
CA LEU A 162 -26.11 -21.43 7.12
C LEU A 162 -25.73 -20.33 6.13
N ARG A 163 -26.67 -19.40 5.93
CA ARG A 163 -26.49 -18.24 5.05
C ARG A 163 -26.85 -16.98 5.80
N PHE A 164 -25.89 -16.06 5.92
CA PHE A 164 -26.18 -14.67 6.26
C PHE A 164 -26.56 -13.90 5.01
N SER A 165 -27.53 -12.98 5.11
CA SER A 165 -27.91 -12.13 3.99
C SER A 165 -28.38 -10.74 4.41
N GLU A 166 -28.11 -9.75 3.56
CA GLU A 166 -28.68 -8.41 3.65
C GLU A 166 -28.93 -7.87 2.24
N LEU A 167 -30.13 -7.36 1.99
CA LEU A 167 -30.40 -6.56 0.79
C LEU A 167 -30.06 -5.10 1.11
N GLY A 168 -28.96 -4.59 0.56
CA GLY A 168 -28.51 -3.22 0.76
C GLY A 168 -29.47 -2.18 0.18
N ARG A 169 -29.29 -0.92 0.56
CA ARG A 169 -30.09 0.21 0.03
C ARG A 169 -29.82 0.47 -1.46
N ASP A 170 -28.68 0.01 -1.93
CA ASP A 170 -28.29 -0.02 -3.34
C ASP A 170 -28.99 -1.14 -4.15
N GLY A 171 -29.82 -1.97 -3.50
CA GLY A 171 -30.52 -3.09 -4.13
C GLY A 171 -29.62 -4.31 -4.37
N VAL A 172 -28.40 -4.32 -3.84
CA VAL A 172 -27.47 -5.45 -3.94
C VAL A 172 -27.72 -6.41 -2.79
N LEU A 173 -28.02 -7.67 -3.11
CA LEU A 173 -28.12 -8.74 -2.13
C LEU A 173 -26.72 -9.25 -1.78
N ARG A 174 -26.28 -9.03 -0.55
CA ARG A 174 -24.99 -9.48 -0.03
C ARG A 174 -25.21 -10.72 0.81
N THR A 175 -24.40 -11.76 0.57
CA THR A 175 -24.52 -13.01 1.34
C THR A 175 -23.17 -13.55 1.79
N THR A 176 -23.18 -14.21 2.95
CA THR A 176 -22.08 -15.03 3.45
C THR A 176 -22.60 -16.44 3.67
N ALA A 177 -22.33 -17.35 2.74
CA ALA A 177 -22.64 -18.76 2.88
C ALA A 177 -21.55 -19.45 3.73
N ILE A 178 -21.97 -20.32 4.65
CA ILE A 178 -21.08 -21.02 5.59
C ILE A 178 -21.39 -22.50 5.54
N GLU A 179 -20.41 -23.28 5.08
CA GLU A 179 -20.53 -24.69 4.76
C GLU A 179 -19.50 -25.50 5.58
N PRO A 180 -19.91 -26.06 6.73
CA PRO A 180 -19.05 -26.95 7.49
C PRO A 180 -18.97 -28.34 6.84
N SER A 181 -17.82 -29.00 6.95
CA SER A 181 -17.57 -30.34 6.38
C SER A 181 -18.36 -31.45 7.05
N VAL A 182 -18.91 -31.19 8.25
CA VAL A 182 -19.82 -32.06 8.98
C VAL A 182 -21.01 -31.23 9.47
N GLU A 183 -22.17 -31.85 9.59
CA GLU A 183 -23.36 -31.15 10.06
C GLU A 183 -23.21 -30.78 11.55
N PRO A 184 -23.47 -29.51 11.94
CA PRO A 184 -23.42 -29.11 13.34
C PRO A 184 -24.57 -29.76 14.11
N ALA A 185 -24.28 -30.30 15.30
CA ALA A 185 -25.28 -30.89 16.19
C ALA A 185 -26.32 -29.86 16.66
N VAL A 186 -25.89 -28.60 16.81
CA VAL A 186 -26.76 -27.46 17.11
C VAL A 186 -26.40 -26.28 16.23
N ALA A 187 -27.40 -25.60 15.67
CA ALA A 187 -27.25 -24.24 15.17
C ALA A 187 -28.31 -23.34 15.80
N GLU A 188 -27.86 -22.36 16.58
CA GLU A 188 -28.69 -21.30 17.12
C GLU A 188 -28.56 -20.08 16.21
N LEU A 189 -29.68 -19.56 15.75
CA LEU A 189 -29.74 -18.44 14.81
C LEU A 189 -30.47 -17.27 15.47
N ALA A 190 -29.85 -16.10 15.44
CA ALA A 190 -30.48 -14.86 15.90
C ALA A 190 -30.36 -13.79 14.81
N PRO A 191 -31.49 -13.31 14.24
CA PRO A 191 -31.46 -12.20 13.29
C PRO A 191 -31.03 -10.91 13.99
N GLY A 192 -30.59 -9.92 13.21
CA GLY A 192 -30.36 -8.58 13.75
C GLY A 192 -31.61 -8.02 14.43
N ALA A 193 -31.45 -7.42 15.61
CA ALA A 193 -32.54 -6.94 16.44
C ALA A 193 -32.20 -5.64 17.20
N GLY A 194 -33.22 -4.81 17.45
CA GLY A 194 -33.06 -3.55 18.19
C GLY A 194 -32.12 -2.58 17.47
N GLN A 195 -31.09 -2.12 18.18
CA GLN A 195 -30.02 -1.24 17.64
C GLN A 195 -28.89 -2.04 16.97
N HIS A 196 -28.88 -3.37 17.08
CA HIS A 196 -27.86 -4.23 16.46
C HIS A 196 -28.32 -4.67 15.07
N THR A 197 -27.61 -4.23 14.03
CA THR A 197 -27.89 -4.63 12.64
C THR A 197 -27.34 -6.01 12.30
N ALA A 198 -26.37 -6.51 13.09
CA ALA A 198 -25.71 -7.79 12.85
C ALA A 198 -26.61 -8.99 13.20
N ALA A 199 -26.68 -9.97 12.31
CA ALA A 199 -27.21 -11.29 12.62
C ALA A 199 -26.10 -12.15 13.24
N THR A 200 -26.46 -13.05 14.15
CA THR A 200 -25.51 -13.95 14.80
C THR A 200 -25.94 -15.41 14.67
N ALA A 201 -24.95 -16.30 14.70
CA ALA A 201 -25.16 -17.73 14.72
C ALA A 201 -24.16 -18.42 15.64
N VAL A 202 -24.57 -19.52 16.26
CA VAL A 202 -23.71 -20.39 17.04
C VAL A 202 -23.81 -21.80 16.49
N LEU A 203 -22.70 -22.34 15.98
CA LEU A 203 -22.58 -23.72 15.51
C LEU A 203 -21.86 -24.55 16.57
N ARG A 204 -22.47 -25.68 16.97
CA ARG A 204 -21.83 -26.63 17.90
C ARG A 204 -21.59 -27.97 17.23
N PHE A 205 -20.36 -28.47 17.35
CA PHE A 205 -19.91 -29.75 16.83
C PHE A 205 -19.44 -30.63 17.97
N GLU A 206 -19.85 -31.90 17.94
CA GLU A 206 -19.36 -32.93 18.84
C GLU A 206 -18.26 -33.69 18.11
N VAL A 207 -17.02 -33.60 18.62
CA VAL A 207 -15.84 -34.16 17.95
C VAL A 207 -15.17 -35.16 18.89
N ASP A 208 -15.18 -36.43 18.49
CA ASP A 208 -14.35 -37.45 19.13
C ASP A 208 -12.92 -37.33 18.58
N VAL A 209 -11.95 -37.15 19.47
CA VAL A 209 -10.52 -37.09 19.12
C VAL A 209 -9.83 -38.32 19.71
N PRO A 210 -9.43 -39.31 18.88
CA PRO A 210 -8.81 -40.55 19.37
C PRO A 210 -7.55 -40.29 20.21
N ALA A 211 -7.22 -41.17 21.14
CA ALA A 211 -5.94 -41.11 21.87
C ALA A 211 -4.78 -41.10 20.86
N GLU A 212 -3.85 -40.16 21.01
CA GLU A 212 -2.72 -39.94 20.08
C GLU A 212 -3.15 -39.68 18.62
N GLY A 213 -4.43 -39.35 18.40
CA GLY A 213 -5.02 -39.15 17.08
C GLY A 213 -5.34 -37.70 16.76
N THR A 214 -5.76 -37.47 15.51
CA THR A 214 -6.18 -36.17 15.00
C THR A 214 -7.59 -36.25 14.41
N SER A 215 -8.41 -35.25 14.72
CA SER A 215 -9.70 -35.01 14.08
C SER A 215 -9.69 -33.64 13.39
N GLU A 216 -10.25 -33.55 12.19
CA GLU A 216 -10.28 -32.30 11.40
C GLU A 216 -11.72 -31.85 11.12
N LEU A 217 -11.94 -30.54 11.18
CA LEU A 217 -13.15 -29.85 10.78
C LEU A 217 -12.79 -28.75 9.78
N THR A 218 -13.46 -28.71 8.63
CA THR A 218 -13.32 -27.61 7.66
C THR A 218 -14.59 -26.79 7.65
N ILE A 219 -14.46 -25.46 7.57
CA ILE A 219 -15.58 -24.53 7.40
C ILE A 219 -15.26 -23.61 6.24
N ASP A 220 -16.07 -23.69 5.18
CA ASP A 220 -15.95 -22.83 4.02
C ASP A 220 -16.90 -21.64 4.14
N PHE A 221 -16.37 -20.44 3.94
CA PHE A 221 -17.11 -19.18 3.93
C PHE A 221 -17.06 -18.61 2.50
N THR A 222 -18.21 -18.22 1.95
CA THR A 222 -18.29 -17.60 0.62
C THR A 222 -19.05 -16.29 0.69
N ALA A 223 -18.33 -15.18 0.49
CA ALA A 223 -18.87 -13.83 0.35
C ALA A 223 -19.30 -13.58 -1.11
N SER A 224 -20.51 -13.07 -1.33
CA SER A 224 -21.04 -12.80 -2.67
C SER A 224 -22.00 -11.61 -2.71
N GLU A 225 -22.12 -10.99 -3.89
CA GLU A 225 -23.04 -9.89 -4.18
C GLU A 225 -23.92 -10.27 -5.38
N LEU A 226 -25.24 -10.03 -5.32
CA LEU A 226 -26.18 -10.32 -6.40
C LEU A 226 -27.00 -9.07 -6.79
N PRO A 227 -27.11 -8.73 -8.09
CA PRO A 227 -26.43 -9.38 -9.22
C PRO A 227 -24.91 -9.24 -9.13
N ASP A 228 -24.17 -10.26 -9.58
CA ASP A 228 -22.71 -10.24 -9.58
C ASP A 228 -22.22 -9.03 -10.39
N GLY A 229 -21.59 -8.07 -9.73
CA GLY A 229 -20.85 -7.01 -10.41
C GLY A 229 -19.74 -7.61 -11.29
N PRO A 230 -19.27 -6.93 -12.34
CA PRO A 230 -18.42 -7.49 -13.38
C PRO A 230 -17.31 -8.38 -12.79
N ALA A 231 -17.42 -9.69 -13.04
CA ALA A 231 -16.44 -10.66 -12.62
C ALA A 231 -15.21 -10.52 -13.52
N GLY A 232 -14.19 -9.80 -13.04
CA GLY A 232 -12.86 -9.86 -13.63
C GLY A 232 -12.24 -11.22 -13.31
N CYS A 233 -12.56 -12.25 -14.09
CA CYS A 233 -11.88 -13.54 -13.98
C CYS A 233 -10.69 -13.53 -14.95
N ALA A 234 -9.48 -13.24 -14.44
CA ALA A 234 -8.25 -13.45 -15.18
C ALA A 234 -7.59 -14.77 -14.74
N ALA A 235 -6.79 -15.36 -15.64
CA ALA A 235 -6.13 -16.64 -15.42
C ALA A 235 -5.22 -16.63 -14.16
N PRO A 236 -5.09 -17.77 -13.45
CA PRO A 236 -4.18 -17.89 -12.31
C PRO A 236 -2.74 -17.57 -12.73
N ARG A 237 -2.08 -16.69 -11.96
CA ARG A 237 -0.73 -16.21 -12.30
C ARG A 237 0.34 -17.19 -11.84
N THR A 238 1.24 -17.54 -12.76
CA THR A 238 2.47 -18.30 -12.46
C THR A 238 3.56 -17.35 -11.97
N ALA A 239 4.08 -17.58 -10.77
CA ALA A 239 5.21 -16.85 -10.17
C ALA A 239 6.58 -17.10 -10.86
N ARG A 240 6.59 -17.57 -12.11
CA ARG A 240 7.79 -18.17 -12.73
C ARG A 240 8.82 -17.17 -13.25
N ASP A 241 8.44 -15.92 -13.54
CA ASP A 241 9.28 -14.98 -14.30
C ASP A 241 9.60 -13.67 -13.57
N ARG A 242 9.80 -13.70 -12.25
CA ARG A 242 10.15 -12.49 -11.47
C ARG A 242 11.64 -12.41 -11.16
N THR A 243 12.16 -11.18 -11.16
CA THR A 243 13.48 -10.86 -10.64
C THR A 243 13.64 -11.41 -9.23
N ARG A 244 14.68 -12.22 -9.00
CA ARG A 244 15.02 -12.77 -7.69
C ARG A 244 16.30 -12.11 -7.18
N ILE A 245 16.36 -11.90 -5.87
CA ILE A 245 17.55 -11.39 -5.20
C ILE A 245 18.05 -12.46 -4.23
N ARG A 246 19.36 -12.63 -4.19
CA ARG A 246 20.04 -13.43 -3.17
C ARG A 246 21.19 -12.62 -2.61
N SER A 247 21.44 -12.74 -1.32
CA SER A 247 22.61 -12.12 -0.70
C SER A 247 23.24 -13.05 0.33
N HIS A 248 24.37 -12.63 0.87
CA HIS A 248 25.01 -13.34 1.99
C HIS A 248 24.33 -13.08 3.36
N ASP A 249 23.39 -12.13 3.43
CA ASP A 249 22.75 -11.70 4.68
C ASP A 249 21.28 -12.11 4.70
N GLU A 250 20.96 -13.10 5.54
CA GLU A 250 19.60 -13.61 5.67
C GLU A 250 18.61 -12.58 6.20
N LEU A 251 19.05 -11.60 7.01
CA LEU A 251 18.15 -10.56 7.52
C LEU A 251 17.72 -9.64 6.37
N PHE A 252 18.66 -9.25 5.52
CA PHE A 252 18.36 -8.47 4.32
C PHE A 252 17.38 -9.24 3.41
N ASP A 253 17.66 -10.51 3.14
CA ASP A 253 16.80 -11.36 2.30
C ASP A 253 15.38 -11.49 2.89
N ARG A 254 15.25 -11.61 4.22
CA ARG A 254 13.94 -11.66 4.90
C ARG A 254 13.15 -10.36 4.76
N VAL A 255 13.81 -9.20 4.94
CA VAL A 255 13.17 -7.88 4.78
C VAL A 255 12.68 -7.71 3.34
N LEU A 256 13.54 -7.97 2.35
CA LEU A 256 13.18 -7.84 0.95
C LEU A 256 12.07 -8.82 0.55
N ALA A 257 12.14 -10.08 0.98
CA ALA A 257 11.11 -11.07 0.72
C ALA A 257 9.77 -10.70 1.38
N ARG A 258 9.77 -10.03 2.54
CA ARG A 258 8.54 -9.50 3.16
C ARG A 258 7.95 -8.39 2.28
N SER A 259 8.74 -7.40 1.88
CA SER A 259 8.34 -6.32 0.97
C SER A 259 7.69 -6.84 -0.32
N LEU A 260 8.34 -7.79 -1.01
CA LEU A 260 7.82 -8.36 -2.25
C LEU A 260 6.52 -9.16 -2.02
N ARG A 261 6.42 -9.92 -0.93
CA ARG A 261 5.19 -10.66 -0.57
C ARG A 261 4.03 -9.73 -0.20
N ASP A 262 4.30 -8.62 0.47
CA ASP A 262 3.28 -7.62 0.79
C ASP A 262 2.70 -6.99 -0.47
N LEU A 263 3.54 -6.66 -1.46
CA LEU A 263 3.07 -6.18 -2.76
C LEU A 263 2.24 -7.22 -3.51
N ASP A 264 2.63 -8.50 -3.44
CA ASP A 264 1.88 -9.59 -4.06
C ASP A 264 0.51 -9.77 -3.41
N MET A 265 0.47 -9.70 -2.08
CA MET A 265 -0.78 -9.70 -1.30
C MET A 265 -1.66 -8.49 -1.62
N LEU A 266 -1.06 -7.31 -1.84
CA LEU A 266 -1.77 -6.08 -2.18
C LEU A 266 -2.18 -5.98 -3.65
N ARG A 267 -1.80 -6.94 -4.49
CA ARG A 267 -2.30 -7.00 -5.86
C ARG A 267 -3.81 -7.21 -5.87
N SER A 268 -4.51 -6.37 -6.60
CA SER A 268 -5.97 -6.39 -6.80
C SER A 268 -6.30 -6.36 -8.29
N GLN A 269 -7.54 -6.68 -8.63
CA GLN A 269 -8.03 -6.63 -10.00
C GLN A 269 -9.23 -5.70 -10.14
N LEU A 270 -9.25 -4.96 -11.24
CA LEU A 270 -10.39 -4.16 -11.68
C LEU A 270 -10.41 -4.18 -13.21
N ASP A 271 -11.58 -4.43 -13.81
CA ASP A 271 -11.78 -4.48 -15.27
C ASP A 271 -10.76 -5.39 -16.00
N GLY A 272 -10.41 -6.53 -15.37
CA GLY A 272 -9.44 -7.49 -15.89
C GLY A 272 -7.98 -7.05 -15.85
N ARG A 273 -7.67 -5.92 -15.18
CA ARG A 273 -6.33 -5.35 -15.04
C ARG A 273 -5.85 -5.44 -13.60
N SER A 274 -4.57 -5.75 -13.42
CA SER A 274 -3.95 -5.78 -12.10
C SER A 274 -3.43 -4.42 -11.67
N TYR A 275 -3.60 -4.08 -10.39
CA TYR A 275 -2.98 -2.92 -9.78
C TYR A 275 -2.60 -3.24 -8.33
N TYR A 276 -1.78 -2.41 -7.70
CA TYR A 276 -1.56 -2.49 -6.26
C TYR A 276 -2.63 -1.68 -5.52
N SER A 277 -3.46 -2.34 -4.70
CA SER A 277 -4.34 -1.65 -3.76
C SER A 277 -3.50 -0.91 -2.72
N ALA A 278 -3.94 0.29 -2.29
CA ALA A 278 -3.13 1.13 -1.42
C ALA A 278 -2.72 0.43 -0.11
N GLY A 279 -3.67 -0.07 0.68
CA GLY A 279 -3.33 -0.82 1.90
C GLY A 279 -4.50 -1.30 2.73
N VAL A 280 -4.27 -2.28 3.58
CA VAL A 280 -5.32 -2.97 4.34
C VAL A 280 -5.32 -2.48 5.79
N PRO A 281 -6.50 -2.23 6.41
CA PRO A 281 -7.86 -2.44 5.89
C PRO A 281 -8.47 -1.27 5.09
N TRP A 282 -8.07 -0.04 5.37
CA TRP A 282 -8.89 1.12 5.02
C TRP A 282 -8.81 1.57 3.56
N TYR A 283 -7.69 1.24 2.91
CA TYR A 283 -7.34 1.70 1.58
C TYR A 283 -7.21 0.54 0.59
N ALA A 284 -7.90 -0.57 0.84
CA ALA A 284 -7.85 -1.80 0.03
C ALA A 284 -8.66 -1.67 -1.27
N THR A 285 -8.39 -0.62 -2.04
CA THR A 285 -9.00 -0.30 -3.34
C THR A 285 -8.01 0.46 -4.22
N LEU A 286 -8.43 0.86 -5.42
CA LEU A 286 -7.64 1.67 -6.34
C LEU A 286 -7.50 3.10 -5.82
N PHE A 287 -6.26 3.45 -5.47
CA PHE A 287 -5.80 4.81 -5.24
C PHE A 287 -4.82 5.17 -6.36
N GLY A 288 -5.07 6.27 -7.06
CA GLY A 288 -4.27 6.66 -8.22
C GLY A 288 -2.81 6.86 -7.84
N ARG A 289 -2.54 7.73 -6.88
CA ARG A 289 -1.18 8.05 -6.43
C ARG A 289 -0.45 6.83 -5.85
N ASP A 290 -1.06 6.10 -4.92
CA ASP A 290 -0.45 4.93 -4.29
C ASP A 290 -0.12 3.84 -5.31
N GLY A 291 -1.06 3.58 -6.23
CA GLY A 291 -0.86 2.62 -7.31
C GLY A 291 0.28 3.04 -8.25
N LEU A 292 0.37 4.33 -8.60
CA LEU A 292 1.43 4.88 -9.44
C LEU A 292 2.81 4.77 -8.77
N ILE A 293 2.93 5.20 -7.51
CA ILE A 293 4.19 5.13 -6.76
C ILE A 293 4.61 3.67 -6.53
N GLY A 294 3.67 2.81 -6.11
CA GLY A 294 3.95 1.39 -5.92
C GLY A 294 4.39 0.69 -7.21
N ALA A 295 3.75 1.02 -8.35
CA ALA A 295 4.16 0.50 -9.65
C ALA A 295 5.54 1.01 -10.10
N MET A 296 5.84 2.28 -9.87
CA MET A 296 7.14 2.89 -10.17
C MET A 296 8.28 2.24 -9.38
N GLN A 297 8.04 2.01 -8.08
CA GLN A 297 8.98 1.33 -7.18
C GLN A 297 9.28 -0.12 -7.61
N MET A 298 8.43 -0.72 -8.44
CA MET A 298 8.46 -2.14 -8.81
C MET A 298 8.89 -2.43 -10.25
N LEU A 299 9.25 -1.41 -11.03
CA LEU A 299 9.66 -1.59 -12.43
C LEU A 299 10.79 -2.62 -12.61
N ALA A 300 11.74 -2.69 -11.68
CA ALA A 300 12.84 -3.67 -11.72
C ALA A 300 12.45 -5.11 -11.33
N PHE A 301 11.27 -5.30 -10.72
CA PHE A 301 10.85 -6.58 -10.12
C PHE A 301 9.54 -7.15 -10.72
N GLY A 302 8.91 -6.40 -11.62
CA GLY A 302 7.65 -6.76 -12.26
C GLY A 302 6.99 -5.56 -12.96
N PRO A 303 7.50 -5.12 -14.13
CA PRO A 303 6.99 -3.94 -14.82
C PRO A 303 5.57 -4.11 -15.37
N GLU A 304 5.01 -5.32 -15.40
CA GLU A 304 3.69 -5.59 -15.99
C GLU A 304 2.56 -4.92 -15.19
N VAL A 305 2.71 -4.82 -13.87
CA VAL A 305 1.70 -4.14 -13.02
C VAL A 305 1.63 -2.65 -13.36
N ALA A 306 2.76 -2.03 -13.74
CA ALA A 306 2.78 -0.64 -14.18
C ALA A 306 1.95 -0.43 -15.45
N ALA A 307 2.09 -1.31 -16.45
CA ALA A 307 1.31 -1.22 -17.68
C ALA A 307 -0.20 -1.34 -17.42
N ASP A 308 -0.61 -2.30 -16.59
CA ASP A 308 -2.03 -2.46 -16.22
C ASP A 308 -2.56 -1.26 -15.41
N THR A 309 -1.75 -0.72 -14.50
CA THR A 309 -2.10 0.46 -13.69
C THR A 309 -2.26 1.70 -14.57
N LEU A 310 -1.35 1.92 -15.52
CA LEU A 310 -1.41 3.01 -16.50
C LEU A 310 -2.69 2.95 -17.35
N ARG A 311 -3.04 1.75 -17.85
CA ARG A 311 -4.27 1.55 -18.64
C ARG A 311 -5.53 1.73 -17.81
N LEU A 312 -5.54 1.22 -16.58
CA LEU A 312 -6.68 1.35 -15.68
C LEU A 312 -6.96 2.82 -15.34
N LEU A 313 -5.94 3.55 -14.88
CA LEU A 313 -6.07 4.97 -14.56
C LEU A 313 -6.30 5.83 -15.82
N GLY A 314 -5.69 5.47 -16.95
CA GLY A 314 -5.92 6.12 -18.23
C GLY A 314 -7.36 5.97 -18.73
N GLY A 315 -7.99 4.82 -18.49
CA GLY A 315 -9.41 4.60 -18.79
C GLY A 315 -10.37 5.39 -17.88
N LEU A 316 -9.89 5.78 -16.70
CA LEU A 316 -10.61 6.47 -15.64
C LEU A 316 -10.18 7.94 -15.46
N LEU A 317 -9.51 8.54 -16.46
CA LEU A 317 -9.27 9.99 -16.44
C LEU A 317 -10.61 10.73 -16.39
N GLY A 318 -10.62 11.86 -15.68
CA GLY A 318 -11.76 12.76 -15.67
C GLY A 318 -12.10 13.21 -17.09
N ARG A 319 -13.40 13.37 -17.37
CA ARG A 319 -13.92 13.68 -18.72
C ARG A 319 -14.71 14.97 -18.76
N GLU A 320 -15.21 15.42 -17.62
CA GLU A 320 -16.00 16.62 -17.46
C GLU A 320 -15.54 17.42 -16.25
N VAL A 321 -16.08 18.63 -16.10
CA VAL A 321 -15.90 19.42 -14.89
C VAL A 321 -17.07 19.10 -13.95
N ASP A 322 -16.81 18.32 -12.91
CA ASP A 322 -17.79 17.96 -11.87
C ASP A 322 -17.24 18.29 -10.48
N ASP A 323 -17.66 19.44 -9.95
CA ASP A 323 -17.28 19.95 -8.63
C ASP A 323 -17.66 18.99 -7.50
N THR A 324 -18.65 18.11 -7.67
CA THR A 324 -19.05 17.17 -6.61
C THR A 324 -18.00 16.11 -6.34
N ARG A 325 -17.04 15.89 -7.26
CA ARG A 325 -15.99 14.89 -7.15
C ARG A 325 -14.58 15.43 -7.44
N ASP A 326 -14.44 16.75 -7.55
CA ASP A 326 -13.24 17.45 -8.01
C ASP A 326 -12.77 17.00 -9.42
N GLU A 327 -13.69 16.51 -10.26
CA GLU A 327 -13.38 15.99 -11.59
C GLU A 327 -13.06 17.12 -12.56
N GLN A 328 -12.01 16.93 -13.35
CA GLN A 328 -11.64 17.80 -14.47
C GLN A 328 -11.14 16.92 -15.63
N PRO A 329 -11.35 17.34 -16.90
CA PRO A 329 -10.84 16.61 -18.05
C PRO A 329 -9.34 16.35 -17.97
N GLY A 330 -8.93 15.08 -18.15
CA GLY A 330 -7.53 14.65 -18.13
C GLY A 330 -6.92 14.44 -16.74
N ARG A 331 -7.66 14.71 -15.66
CA ARG A 331 -7.19 14.50 -14.29
C ARG A 331 -7.22 13.02 -13.92
N VAL A 332 -6.15 12.51 -13.32
CA VAL A 332 -6.13 11.16 -12.73
C VAL A 332 -6.90 11.16 -11.40
N LEU A 333 -7.67 10.11 -11.13
CA LEU A 333 -8.41 9.99 -9.87
C LEU A 333 -7.51 9.86 -8.64
N HIS A 334 -8.02 10.32 -7.50
CA HIS A 334 -7.45 10.08 -6.18
C HIS A 334 -7.77 8.65 -5.72
N GLU A 335 -9.06 8.31 -5.61
CA GLU A 335 -9.51 6.97 -5.24
C GLU A 335 -10.84 6.59 -5.89
N LEU A 336 -11.07 5.27 -5.99
CA LEU A 336 -12.30 4.66 -6.49
C LEU A 336 -12.90 3.74 -5.43
N ARG A 337 -14.16 3.98 -5.04
CA ARG A 337 -14.93 3.15 -4.11
C ARG A 337 -16.12 2.50 -4.81
N VAL A 338 -16.43 1.26 -4.43
CA VAL A 338 -17.44 0.43 -5.12
C VAL A 338 -18.56 -0.07 -4.19
N GLY A 339 -18.53 0.26 -2.90
CA GLY A 339 -19.55 -0.15 -1.92
C GLY A 339 -20.84 0.69 -1.94
N GLU A 340 -21.81 0.33 -1.08
CA GLU A 340 -23.15 0.93 -1.03
C GLU A 340 -23.15 2.48 -1.03
N PRO A 341 -22.39 3.20 -0.18
CA PRO A 341 -22.41 4.67 -0.20
C PRO A 341 -21.95 5.27 -1.53
N ALA A 342 -21.02 4.61 -2.22
CA ALA A 342 -20.56 5.04 -3.53
C ALA A 342 -21.62 4.82 -4.62
N ALA A 343 -22.29 3.66 -4.60
CA ALA A 343 -23.37 3.35 -5.53
C ALA A 343 -24.58 4.31 -5.39
N LEU A 344 -24.84 4.79 -4.17
CA LEU A 344 -25.91 5.74 -3.87
C LEU A 344 -25.53 7.22 -4.09
N GLY A 345 -24.27 7.51 -4.43
CA GLY A 345 -23.80 8.89 -4.58
C GLY A 345 -23.76 9.69 -3.26
N GLU A 346 -23.69 9.01 -2.12
CA GLU A 346 -23.63 9.64 -0.78
C GLU A 346 -22.24 10.19 -0.44
N THR A 347 -21.27 9.94 -1.31
CA THR A 347 -19.87 10.30 -1.13
C THR A 347 -19.21 10.62 -2.47
N PRO A 348 -18.28 11.59 -2.52
CA PRO A 348 -17.49 11.85 -3.72
C PRO A 348 -16.57 10.68 -4.08
N PHE A 349 -16.21 9.83 -3.10
CA PHE A 349 -15.24 8.74 -3.24
C PHE A 349 -15.67 7.61 -4.18
N ALA A 350 -16.91 7.63 -4.69
CA ALA A 350 -17.31 6.75 -5.78
C ALA A 350 -16.35 6.86 -6.98
N ARG A 351 -15.94 8.09 -7.33
CA ARG A 351 -14.90 8.40 -8.32
C ARG A 351 -14.32 9.77 -7.97
N TYR A 352 -13.42 9.82 -6.98
CA TYR A 352 -12.93 11.09 -6.47
C TYR A 352 -11.61 11.48 -7.12
N TYR A 353 -11.48 12.75 -7.52
CA TYR A 353 -10.33 13.26 -8.27
C TYR A 353 -9.51 14.30 -7.50
N GLY A 354 -9.72 14.47 -6.19
CA GLY A 354 -8.98 15.43 -5.36
C GLY A 354 -7.52 15.06 -5.12
N THR A 355 -6.71 15.01 -6.18
CA THR A 355 -5.27 14.77 -6.21
C THR A 355 -4.63 15.69 -7.25
N ALA A 356 -3.60 16.43 -6.87
CA ALA A 356 -2.82 17.29 -7.78
C ALA A 356 -1.57 16.58 -8.31
N ASP A 357 -1.10 15.56 -7.60
CA ASP A 357 0.13 14.81 -7.90
C ASP A 357 -0.07 13.61 -8.83
N ALA A 358 -1.24 12.97 -8.84
CA ALA A 358 -1.43 11.73 -9.60
C ALA A 358 -1.26 11.90 -11.11
N THR A 359 -1.72 13.01 -11.70
CA THR A 359 -1.60 13.26 -13.15
C THR A 359 -0.13 13.36 -13.62
N PRO A 360 0.74 14.21 -13.03
CA PRO A 360 2.15 14.22 -13.40
C PRO A 360 2.88 12.90 -13.03
N LEU A 361 2.47 12.21 -11.96
CA LEU A 361 3.03 10.89 -11.63
C LEU A 361 2.66 9.82 -12.68
N TRP A 362 1.46 9.88 -13.25
CA TRP A 362 1.02 8.96 -14.31
C TRP A 362 1.87 9.11 -15.58
N LEU A 363 2.13 10.36 -15.99
CA LEU A 363 3.02 10.67 -17.10
C LEU A 363 4.49 10.26 -16.83
N SER A 364 4.94 10.43 -15.59
CA SER A 364 6.27 9.98 -15.16
C SER A 364 6.40 8.46 -15.22
N LEU A 365 5.43 7.72 -14.69
CA LEU A 365 5.41 6.25 -14.75
C LEU A 365 5.37 5.73 -16.19
N LEU A 366 4.61 6.36 -17.08
CA LEU A 366 4.58 5.98 -18.49
C LEU A 366 5.96 6.10 -19.14
N SER A 367 6.67 7.18 -18.84
CA SER A 367 8.03 7.43 -19.35
C SER A 367 9.04 6.43 -18.78
N ASP A 368 8.99 6.18 -17.46
CA ASP A 368 9.87 5.23 -16.80
C ASP A 368 9.58 3.79 -17.29
N HIS A 369 8.31 3.42 -17.45
CA HIS A 369 7.89 2.13 -18.00
C HIS A 369 8.44 1.91 -19.41
N ALA A 370 8.40 2.91 -20.30
CA ALA A 370 8.96 2.77 -21.65
C ALA A 370 10.47 2.47 -21.63
N GLY A 371 11.20 3.04 -20.65
CA GLY A 371 12.61 2.71 -20.40
C GLY A 371 12.84 1.26 -19.98
N TRP A 372 11.93 0.66 -19.22
CA TRP A 372 12.04 -0.75 -18.80
C TRP A 372 11.53 -1.73 -19.85
N SER A 373 10.38 -1.43 -20.48
CA SER A 373 9.75 -2.28 -21.49
C SER A 373 10.50 -2.27 -22.83
N GLY A 374 11.23 -1.19 -23.11
CA GLY A 374 11.96 -0.99 -24.36
C GLY A 374 11.08 -0.80 -25.59
N THR A 375 9.81 -0.41 -25.39
CA THR A 375 8.85 -0.18 -26.48
C THR A 375 8.00 1.07 -26.23
N LEU A 376 7.58 1.72 -27.32
CA LEU A 376 6.62 2.83 -27.31
C LEU A 376 5.16 2.35 -27.42
N ASP A 377 4.89 1.04 -27.52
CA ASP A 377 3.53 0.51 -27.76
C ASP A 377 2.50 1.05 -26.77
N LEU A 378 2.84 1.09 -25.48
CA LEU A 378 1.92 1.60 -24.45
C LEU A 378 1.73 3.12 -24.56
N PHE A 379 2.76 3.86 -24.96
CA PHE A 379 2.65 5.29 -25.22
C PHE A 379 1.77 5.58 -26.44
N HIS A 380 1.87 4.77 -27.50
CA HIS A 380 0.98 4.83 -28.66
C HIS A 380 -0.46 4.48 -28.30
N GLU A 381 -0.66 3.40 -27.53
CA GLU A 381 -1.98 2.98 -27.03
C GLU A 381 -2.66 4.08 -26.23
N LEU A 382 -1.92 4.74 -25.34
CA LEU A 382 -2.44 5.74 -24.40
C LEU A 382 -2.28 7.19 -24.89
N ARG A 383 -1.99 7.41 -26.18
CA ARG A 383 -1.74 8.74 -26.73
C ARG A 383 -2.87 9.75 -26.46
N PRO A 384 -4.18 9.41 -26.60
CA PRO A 384 -5.26 10.32 -26.24
C PRO A 384 -5.26 10.72 -24.76
N GLN A 385 -4.91 9.79 -23.87
CA GLN A 385 -4.84 10.01 -22.43
C GLN A 385 -3.62 10.88 -22.06
N VAL A 386 -2.49 10.68 -22.75
CA VAL A 386 -1.32 11.56 -22.62
C VAL A 386 -1.67 12.99 -22.99
N ASP A 387 -2.32 13.19 -24.15
CA ASP A 387 -2.73 14.52 -24.61
C ASP A 387 -3.71 15.17 -23.61
N ALA A 388 -4.67 14.41 -23.07
CA ALA A 388 -5.61 14.89 -22.05
C ALA A 388 -4.92 15.27 -20.72
N ALA A 389 -3.98 14.45 -20.23
CA ALA A 389 -3.24 14.71 -19.00
C ALA A 389 -2.33 15.95 -19.12
N LEU A 390 -1.68 16.13 -20.27
CA LEU A 390 -0.88 17.32 -20.54
C LEU A 390 -1.73 18.59 -20.61
N ASP A 391 -2.92 18.50 -21.24
CA ASP A 391 -3.91 19.58 -21.30
C ASP A 391 -4.43 19.92 -19.90
N TRP A 392 -4.69 18.91 -19.06
CA TRP A 392 -5.08 19.12 -17.67
C TRP A 392 -4.06 19.96 -16.92
N MET A 393 -2.78 19.56 -16.97
CA MET A 393 -1.71 20.30 -16.30
C MET A 393 -1.64 21.76 -16.75
N GLU A 394 -2.02 22.08 -18.00
CA GLU A 394 -1.92 23.43 -18.59
C GLU A 394 -3.14 24.30 -18.34
N ARG A 395 -4.34 23.71 -18.39
CA ARG A 395 -5.59 24.48 -18.35
C ARG A 395 -6.29 24.45 -17.00
N TYR A 396 -6.23 23.31 -16.33
CA TYR A 396 -7.01 23.05 -15.12
C TYR A 396 -6.14 22.99 -13.87
N GLY A 397 -4.90 22.53 -14.02
CA GLY A 397 -3.90 22.50 -12.95
C GLY A 397 -3.33 23.88 -12.63
N ASP A 398 -3.20 24.76 -13.63
CA ASP A 398 -2.67 26.12 -13.49
C ASP A 398 -3.84 27.12 -13.41
N ILE A 399 -4.32 27.36 -12.18
CA ILE A 399 -5.58 28.07 -11.93
C ILE A 399 -5.44 29.57 -12.26
N ASP A 400 -4.26 30.15 -12.04
CA ASP A 400 -4.00 31.58 -12.22
C ASP A 400 -3.04 31.93 -13.37
N GLY A 401 -2.54 30.94 -14.09
CA GLY A 401 -1.76 31.11 -15.32
C GLY A 401 -0.28 31.44 -15.07
N ASP A 402 0.24 31.21 -13.86
CA ASP A 402 1.64 31.43 -13.53
C ASP A 402 2.55 30.22 -13.83
N GLY A 403 1.94 29.12 -14.28
CA GLY A 403 2.57 27.87 -14.65
C GLY A 403 2.58 26.81 -13.55
N LEU A 404 2.35 27.18 -12.29
CA LEU A 404 2.33 26.23 -11.18
C LEU A 404 1.05 25.40 -11.20
N ILE A 405 1.11 24.17 -10.69
CA ILE A 405 -0.08 23.35 -10.47
C ILE A 405 -0.63 23.62 -9.07
N GLU A 406 -1.84 24.14 -8.99
CA GLU A 406 -2.60 24.31 -7.76
C GLU A 406 -3.68 23.24 -7.57
N TYR A 407 -4.12 23.10 -6.32
CA TYR A 407 -5.39 22.49 -5.98
C TYR A 407 -6.33 23.44 -5.25
N LEU A 408 -7.63 23.22 -5.50
CA LEU A 408 -8.72 23.83 -4.76
C LEU A 408 -9.78 22.75 -4.55
N ARG A 409 -10.14 22.48 -3.29
CA ARG A 409 -11.24 21.57 -2.96
C ARG A 409 -12.56 22.19 -3.42
N ARG A 410 -13.27 21.50 -4.32
CA ARG A 410 -14.61 21.89 -4.80
C ARG A 410 -15.69 20.99 -4.19
N ALA A 411 -15.39 19.70 -4.04
CA ALA A 411 -16.28 18.73 -3.42
C ALA A 411 -16.47 19.05 -1.92
N PRO A 412 -17.72 19.24 -1.43
CA PRO A 412 -17.97 19.59 -0.04
C PRO A 412 -17.40 18.60 0.99
N GLN A 413 -17.40 17.31 0.64
CA GLN A 413 -16.85 16.21 1.44
C GLN A 413 -15.46 15.76 0.97
N GLY A 414 -14.84 16.52 0.05
CA GLY A 414 -13.52 16.23 -0.49
C GLY A 414 -12.39 16.57 0.49
N LEU A 415 -11.19 16.12 0.11
CA LEU A 415 -9.95 16.39 0.83
C LEU A 415 -9.58 17.87 0.74
N VAL A 416 -9.18 18.44 1.88
CA VAL A 416 -8.70 19.83 1.96
C VAL A 416 -7.37 19.98 1.25
N ASN A 417 -6.43 19.07 1.53
CA ASN A 417 -5.14 19.00 0.86
C ASN A 417 -5.18 17.90 -0.20
N GLN A 418 -4.64 18.18 -1.39
CA GLN A 418 -4.71 17.27 -2.54
C GLN A 418 -3.33 16.85 -3.04
N GLY A 419 -2.26 17.11 -2.28
CA GLY A 419 -0.96 16.45 -2.46
C GLY A 419 -0.87 15.15 -1.68
N TRP A 420 0.31 14.53 -1.65
CA TRP A 420 0.53 13.28 -0.91
C TRP A 420 0.27 13.40 0.59
N ARG A 421 0.43 14.60 1.13
CA ARG A 421 0.03 14.97 2.50
C ARG A 421 -1.41 15.48 2.54
N ASP A 422 -2.34 14.59 2.30
CA ASP A 422 -3.76 14.91 2.14
C ASP A 422 -4.54 15.13 3.45
N SER A 423 -3.95 14.83 4.61
CA SER A 423 -4.58 15.15 5.90
C SER A 423 -4.79 16.66 6.05
N ARG A 424 -5.86 17.08 6.71
CA ARG A 424 -6.23 18.49 6.93
C ARG A 424 -5.07 19.38 7.41
N ASP A 425 -4.24 18.88 8.32
CA ASP A 425 -3.17 19.67 8.93
C ASP A 425 -1.81 19.55 8.18
N GLY A 426 -1.76 18.74 7.11
CA GLY A 426 -0.51 18.27 6.48
C GLY A 426 0.31 19.33 5.73
N VAL A 427 -0.27 20.50 5.46
CA VAL A 427 0.36 21.61 4.72
C VAL A 427 0.20 22.93 5.51
N PRO A 428 0.99 23.14 6.57
CA PRO A 428 0.83 24.30 7.45
C PRO A 428 1.75 25.49 7.11
N TYR A 429 1.34 26.70 7.51
CA TYR A 429 2.21 27.84 7.74
C TYR A 429 3.14 27.62 8.96
N ALA A 430 4.08 28.53 9.16
CA ALA A 430 5.03 28.48 10.28
C ALA A 430 4.39 28.51 11.68
N ASP A 431 3.19 29.06 11.82
CA ASP A 431 2.44 29.08 13.08
C ASP A 431 1.61 27.80 13.31
N GLY A 432 1.57 26.90 12.33
CA GLY A 432 0.81 25.65 12.37
C GLY A 432 -0.58 25.71 11.74
N THR A 433 -1.06 26.89 11.32
CA THR A 433 -2.34 27.01 10.63
C THR A 433 -2.25 26.46 9.19
N PRO A 434 -3.30 25.86 8.61
CA PRO A 434 -3.27 25.34 7.24
C PRO A 434 -3.12 26.44 6.18
N LEU A 435 -2.47 26.15 5.04
CA LEU A 435 -2.42 27.07 3.90
C LEU A 435 -3.81 27.35 3.32
N GLU A 436 -4.04 28.62 2.92
CA GLU A 436 -5.29 29.04 2.29
C GLU A 436 -5.31 28.71 0.79
N PRO A 437 -6.38 28.08 0.27
CA PRO A 437 -6.45 27.67 -1.14
C PRO A 437 -6.71 28.84 -2.11
N PRO A 438 -6.44 28.68 -3.42
CA PRO A 438 -5.80 27.53 -4.05
C PRO A 438 -4.34 27.37 -3.63
N VAL A 439 -3.89 26.14 -3.42
CA VAL A 439 -2.54 25.86 -2.91
C VAL A 439 -1.71 25.19 -3.98
N ALA A 440 -0.51 25.70 -4.24
CA ALA A 440 0.53 25.00 -5.00
C ALA A 440 1.50 24.34 -4.02
N VAL A 441 1.65 23.01 -4.05
CA VAL A 441 2.64 22.29 -3.22
C VAL A 441 3.90 21.98 -4.02
N VAL A 442 5.04 22.05 -3.34
CA VAL A 442 6.36 22.11 -4.00
C VAL A 442 6.72 20.83 -4.76
N GLU A 443 6.36 19.65 -4.23
CA GLU A 443 6.67 18.37 -4.85
C GLU A 443 5.94 18.15 -6.17
N VAL A 444 4.69 18.63 -6.28
CA VAL A 444 3.88 18.51 -7.51
C VAL A 444 4.56 19.25 -8.67
N GLN A 445 5.20 20.38 -8.38
CA GLN A 445 5.91 21.16 -9.40
C GLN A 445 7.15 20.40 -9.89
N GLY A 446 7.85 19.72 -8.98
CA GLY A 446 8.91 18.78 -9.34
C GLY A 446 8.40 17.64 -10.22
N TYR A 447 7.27 17.02 -9.83
CA TYR A 447 6.65 15.95 -10.62
C TYR A 447 6.25 16.44 -12.01
N ALA A 448 5.72 17.66 -12.14
CA ALA A 448 5.38 18.27 -13.42
C ALA A 448 6.60 18.42 -14.33
N ILE A 449 7.72 18.93 -13.79
CA ILE A 449 8.99 19.03 -14.55
C ILE A 449 9.48 17.66 -15.00
N ARG A 450 9.47 16.67 -14.10
CA ARG A 450 9.87 15.28 -14.42
C ARG A 450 8.99 14.70 -15.52
N ALA A 451 7.67 14.83 -15.40
CA ALA A 451 6.68 14.35 -16.35
C ALA A 451 6.88 14.97 -17.73
N LEU A 452 6.98 16.30 -17.81
CA LEU A 452 7.16 17.02 -19.07
C LEU A 452 8.44 16.59 -19.79
N ARG A 453 9.55 16.43 -19.06
CA ARG A 453 10.83 15.97 -19.62
C ARG A 453 10.78 14.52 -20.09
N GLY A 454 10.18 13.63 -19.28
CA GLY A 454 10.00 12.22 -19.65
C GLY A 454 9.16 12.05 -20.90
N VAL A 455 8.02 12.73 -20.96
CA VAL A 455 7.10 12.66 -22.10
C VAL A 455 7.69 13.34 -23.34
N ALA A 456 8.42 14.45 -23.19
CA ALA A 456 9.16 15.06 -24.30
C ALA A 456 10.13 14.07 -24.97
N ARG A 457 10.81 13.25 -24.16
CA ARG A 457 11.68 12.18 -24.69
C ARG A 457 10.88 11.15 -25.48
N LEU A 458 9.68 10.77 -25.03
CA LEU A 458 8.83 9.83 -25.79
C LEU A 458 8.39 10.41 -27.13
N PHE A 459 7.96 11.68 -27.17
CA PHE A 459 7.61 12.37 -28.42
C PHE A 459 8.81 12.49 -29.37
N GLU A 460 10.01 12.77 -28.86
CA GLU A 460 11.24 12.80 -29.66
C GLU A 460 11.50 11.45 -30.34
N LEU A 461 11.43 10.37 -29.56
CA LEU A 461 11.63 9.00 -30.06
C LEU A 461 10.52 8.54 -31.00
N ASP A 462 9.33 9.09 -30.86
CA ASP A 462 8.18 8.92 -31.76
C ASP A 462 8.29 9.75 -33.06
N GLY A 463 9.30 10.64 -33.16
CA GLY A 463 9.53 11.50 -34.31
C GLY A 463 8.78 12.85 -34.29
N ASP A 464 8.08 13.20 -33.19
CA ASP A 464 7.41 14.48 -32.99
C ASP A 464 8.29 15.45 -32.19
N GLY A 465 9.39 15.88 -32.82
CA GLY A 465 10.36 16.79 -32.22
C GLY A 465 9.76 18.17 -31.86
N GLU A 466 8.70 18.60 -32.55
CA GLU A 466 8.03 19.88 -32.29
C GLU A 466 7.28 19.86 -30.95
N ARG A 467 6.52 18.79 -30.65
CA ARG A 467 5.92 18.59 -29.32
C ARG A 467 6.98 18.39 -28.25
N ALA A 468 8.04 17.63 -28.55
CA ALA A 468 9.14 17.41 -27.61
C ALA A 468 9.76 18.74 -27.14
N GLU A 469 10.11 19.63 -28.07
CA GLU A 469 10.67 20.96 -27.75
C GLU A 469 9.68 21.84 -26.97
N ARG A 470 8.39 21.83 -27.31
CA ARG A 470 7.37 22.57 -26.53
C ARG A 470 7.30 22.12 -25.07
N LEU A 471 7.34 20.81 -24.85
CA LEU A 471 7.29 20.23 -23.50
C LEU A 471 8.58 20.53 -22.71
N ARG A 472 9.76 20.46 -23.35
CA ARG A 472 11.03 20.89 -22.75
C ARG A 472 10.98 22.36 -22.35
N ALA A 473 10.56 23.23 -23.26
CA ALA A 473 10.42 24.66 -22.99
C ALA A 473 9.42 24.95 -21.87
N ARG A 474 8.34 24.16 -21.74
CA ARG A 474 7.39 24.28 -20.62
C ARG A 474 8.03 23.85 -19.30
N ALA A 475 8.76 22.75 -19.27
CA ALA A 475 9.50 22.31 -18.08
C ALA A 475 10.52 23.36 -17.64
N ASP A 476 11.21 23.99 -18.58
CA ASP A 476 12.21 25.03 -18.29
C ASP A 476 11.57 26.33 -17.75
N ARG A 477 10.33 26.65 -18.13
CA ARG A 477 9.57 27.77 -17.55
C ARG A 477 9.14 27.53 -16.09
N LEU A 478 8.96 26.27 -15.67
CA LEU A 478 8.63 25.94 -14.28
C LEU A 478 9.83 26.10 -13.33
N GLN A 479 11.06 26.01 -13.83
CA GLN A 479 12.25 26.14 -12.99
C GLN A 479 12.37 27.52 -12.31
N PRO A 480 12.18 28.66 -12.99
CA PRO A 480 12.07 29.96 -12.33
C PRO A 480 10.91 30.06 -11.35
N ALA A 481 9.75 29.45 -11.67
CA ALA A 481 8.58 29.49 -10.79
C ALA A 481 8.82 28.72 -9.47
N LEU A 482 9.60 27.64 -9.50
CA LEU A 482 10.05 26.93 -8.28
C LEU A 482 10.83 27.83 -7.32
N GLU A 483 11.55 28.84 -7.81
CA GLU A 483 12.32 29.74 -6.94
C GLU A 483 11.40 30.64 -6.08
N GLN A 484 10.12 30.79 -6.42
CA GLN A 484 9.13 31.45 -5.54
C GLN A 484 8.93 30.71 -4.21
N PHE A 485 9.12 29.39 -4.20
CA PHE A 485 9.04 28.58 -2.99
C PHE A 485 10.28 28.70 -2.12
N TRP A 486 11.39 29.26 -2.63
CA TRP A 486 12.63 29.30 -1.88
C TRP A 486 12.49 30.22 -0.65
N ALA A 487 12.72 29.66 0.54
CA ALA A 487 12.65 30.36 1.81
C ALA A 487 14.08 30.57 2.37
N PRO A 488 14.70 31.76 2.20
CA PRO A 488 16.11 31.97 2.57
C PRO A 488 16.40 31.72 4.04
N GLY A 489 15.49 32.10 4.95
CA GLY A 489 15.65 31.90 6.39
C GLY A 489 15.63 30.42 6.80
N ALA A 490 14.93 29.58 6.04
CA ALA A 490 14.86 28.13 6.21
C ALA A 490 15.99 27.38 5.47
N ALA A 491 16.72 28.07 4.59
CA ALA A 491 17.68 27.48 3.65
C ALA A 491 17.12 26.26 2.88
N SER A 492 15.82 26.28 2.59
CA SER A 492 15.09 25.22 1.87
C SER A 492 13.92 25.83 1.09
N TYR A 493 13.19 25.01 0.35
CA TYR A 493 11.92 25.37 -0.24
C TYR A 493 10.78 25.22 0.78
N ALA A 494 9.81 26.13 0.74
CA ALA A 494 8.54 26.04 1.44
C ALA A 494 7.76 24.80 0.99
N ILE A 495 6.89 24.26 1.85
CA ILE A 495 6.05 23.12 1.49
C ILE A 495 5.06 23.47 0.36
N GLY A 496 4.57 24.72 0.36
CA GLY A 496 3.62 25.20 -0.62
C GLY A 496 3.49 26.71 -0.62
N LEU A 497 2.77 27.23 -1.62
CA LEU A 497 2.31 28.60 -1.73
C LEU A 497 0.78 28.62 -1.60
N ASP A 498 0.25 29.60 -0.87
CA ASP A 498 -1.20 29.82 -0.77
C ASP A 498 -1.76 30.61 -1.98
N GLY A 499 -3.06 30.93 -1.94
CA GLY A 499 -3.73 31.67 -3.02
C GLY A 499 -3.23 33.10 -3.26
N GLU A 500 -2.48 33.68 -2.33
CA GLU A 500 -1.78 34.97 -2.48
C GLU A 500 -0.28 34.79 -2.78
N LYS A 501 0.12 33.55 -3.12
CA LYS A 501 1.49 33.08 -3.36
C LYS A 501 2.43 33.33 -2.16
N ARG A 502 1.88 33.35 -0.94
CA ARG A 502 2.68 33.45 0.29
C ARG A 502 3.18 32.05 0.68
N PRO A 503 4.47 31.91 1.05
CA PRO A 503 5.06 30.61 1.32
C PRO A 503 4.72 30.04 2.70
N GLY A 504 4.33 28.76 2.72
CA GLY A 504 4.30 27.91 3.92
C GLY A 504 5.72 27.56 4.37
N SER A 505 6.34 28.44 5.17
CA SER A 505 7.75 28.35 5.56
C SER A 505 8.08 27.23 6.58
N ALA A 506 7.17 26.28 6.79
CA ALA A 506 7.43 25.09 7.59
C ALA A 506 8.53 24.21 6.95
N LEU A 507 9.47 23.75 7.77
CA LEU A 507 10.48 22.78 7.33
C LEU A 507 9.86 21.39 7.22
N THR A 508 9.83 20.85 6.00
CA THR A 508 9.15 19.59 5.67
C THR A 508 10.02 18.71 4.78
N SER A 509 9.57 17.47 4.54
CA SER A 509 10.28 16.50 3.70
C SER A 509 10.02 16.69 2.20
N ASN A 510 8.91 17.35 1.82
CA ASN A 510 8.48 17.57 0.43
C ASN A 510 9.57 18.15 -0.49
N PRO A 511 10.41 19.12 -0.07
CA PRO A 511 11.51 19.60 -0.91
C PRO A 511 12.49 18.51 -1.37
N GLY A 512 12.59 17.40 -0.63
CA GLY A 512 13.41 16.25 -1.05
C GLY A 512 12.89 15.54 -2.29
N HIS A 513 11.61 15.66 -2.62
CA HIS A 513 11.05 15.13 -3.86
C HIS A 513 11.50 15.92 -5.10
N LEU A 514 11.94 17.18 -4.94
CA LEU A 514 12.59 17.94 -6.01
C LEU A 514 13.93 17.32 -6.43
N LEU A 515 14.61 16.64 -5.51
CA LEU A 515 15.82 15.87 -5.80
C LEU A 515 15.46 14.66 -6.68
N TRP A 516 14.46 13.88 -6.27
CA TRP A 516 13.98 12.74 -7.06
C TRP A 516 13.51 13.14 -8.46
N ALA A 517 12.84 14.29 -8.56
CA ALA A 517 12.39 14.84 -9.84
C ALA A 517 13.51 15.40 -10.74
N GLY A 518 14.74 15.58 -10.23
CA GLY A 518 15.80 16.25 -10.98
C GLY A 518 15.47 17.72 -11.29
N ALA A 519 14.71 18.38 -10.41
CA ALA A 519 14.08 19.67 -10.70
C ALA A 519 14.93 20.90 -10.34
N ILE A 520 15.94 20.76 -9.48
CA ILE A 520 16.68 21.89 -8.88
C ILE A 520 18.17 21.86 -9.20
N SER A 521 18.85 22.99 -9.01
CA SER A 521 20.29 23.07 -9.21
C SER A 521 21.07 22.27 -8.16
N ARG A 522 22.30 21.83 -8.49
CA ARG A 522 23.20 21.18 -7.52
C ARG A 522 23.45 22.02 -6.26
N GLY A 523 23.48 23.35 -6.38
CA GLY A 523 23.63 24.25 -5.25
C GLY A 523 22.43 24.23 -4.30
N ARG A 524 21.22 24.28 -4.85
CA ARG A 524 19.96 24.15 -4.09
C ARG A 524 19.83 22.76 -3.47
N ALA A 525 20.18 21.71 -4.21
CA ALA A 525 20.15 20.34 -3.75
C ALA A 525 21.01 20.11 -2.49
N ARG A 526 22.22 20.70 -2.44
CA ARG A 526 23.07 20.64 -1.23
C ARG A 526 22.40 21.24 -0.01
N ARG A 527 21.67 22.34 -0.16
CA ARG A 527 20.97 23.02 0.94
C ARG A 527 19.76 22.21 1.41
N VAL A 528 18.97 21.69 0.47
CA VAL A 528 17.84 20.80 0.77
C VAL A 528 18.33 19.55 1.52
N ARG A 529 19.42 18.90 1.05
CA ARG A 529 20.07 17.80 1.76
C ARG A 529 20.45 18.19 3.20
N ASP A 530 21.13 19.32 3.40
CA ASP A 530 21.56 19.75 4.75
C ASP A 530 20.38 19.88 5.72
N VAL A 531 19.24 20.38 5.23
CA VAL A 531 18.01 20.50 6.03
C VAL A 531 17.40 19.13 6.32
N LEU A 532 17.24 18.28 5.31
CA LEU A 532 16.61 16.95 5.46
C LEU A 532 17.43 16.03 6.37
N MET A 533 18.76 16.09 6.28
CA MET A 533 19.68 15.24 7.04
C MET A 533 20.07 15.85 8.40
N GLY A 534 19.60 17.06 8.70
CA GLY A 534 19.78 17.72 10.00
C GLY A 534 18.89 17.16 11.10
N GLU A 535 19.27 17.37 12.35
CA GLU A 535 18.67 16.75 13.57
C GLU A 535 17.15 16.99 13.68
N ARG A 536 16.67 18.14 13.22
CA ARG A 536 15.25 18.50 13.26
C ARG A 536 14.40 17.66 12.30
N MET A 537 14.96 17.23 11.18
CA MET A 537 14.26 16.48 10.14
C MET A 537 14.58 14.98 10.24
N PHE A 538 15.85 14.60 10.26
CA PHE A 538 16.26 13.20 10.34
C PHE A 538 16.22 12.70 11.79
N SER A 539 15.34 11.73 12.07
CA SER A 539 15.14 11.18 13.40
C SER A 539 16.14 10.10 13.81
N GLY A 540 16.97 9.63 12.87
CA GLY A 540 17.75 8.40 13.04
C GLY A 540 17.03 7.14 12.56
N TRP A 541 15.70 7.20 12.39
CA TRP A 541 14.90 6.18 11.72
C TRP A 541 14.48 6.58 10.30
N GLY A 542 14.47 7.88 10.01
CA GLY A 542 14.15 8.46 8.70
C GLY A 542 13.93 9.97 8.80
N VAL A 543 13.73 10.63 7.67
CA VAL A 543 13.26 12.02 7.56
C VAL A 543 11.80 12.08 8.01
N ARG A 544 11.51 12.96 8.96
CA ARG A 544 10.17 13.29 9.45
C ARG A 544 9.39 14.09 8.42
N THR A 545 8.07 13.98 8.42
CA THR A 545 7.26 14.84 7.56
C THR A 545 7.37 16.31 7.95
N LEU A 546 7.42 16.63 9.25
CA LEU A 546 7.53 18.00 9.75
C LEU A 546 8.67 18.09 10.77
N ALA A 547 9.44 19.17 10.69
CA ALA A 547 10.59 19.37 11.56
C ALA A 547 10.21 19.40 13.04
N ALA A 548 11.01 18.72 13.86
CA ALA A 548 10.96 18.87 15.30
C ALA A 548 11.12 20.36 15.70
N GLY A 549 10.30 20.80 16.65
CA GLY A 549 10.23 22.18 17.14
C GLY A 549 9.31 23.11 16.34
N HIS A 550 8.66 22.63 15.27
CA HIS A 550 7.55 23.37 14.65
C HIS A 550 6.33 23.40 15.61
N PRO A 551 5.53 24.48 15.68
CA PRO A 551 4.35 24.56 16.57
C PRO A 551 3.35 23.41 16.38
N ALA A 552 3.18 22.96 15.13
CA ALA A 552 2.30 21.85 14.78
C ALA A 552 2.99 20.47 14.81
N TYR A 553 4.25 20.38 15.22
CA TYR A 553 4.98 19.11 15.27
C TYR A 553 4.35 18.13 16.25
N ASN A 554 4.01 16.94 15.76
CA ASN A 554 3.59 15.81 16.54
C ASN A 554 4.29 14.56 16.00
N PRO A 555 5.17 13.89 16.77
CA PRO A 555 5.90 12.71 16.31
C PRO A 555 4.97 11.53 15.95
N ILE A 556 3.72 11.53 16.43
CA ILE A 556 2.69 10.54 16.10
C ILE A 556 1.51 11.19 15.36
N GLY A 557 1.72 12.32 14.69
CA GLY A 557 0.73 12.91 13.80
C GLY A 557 0.89 12.39 12.36
N TYR A 558 -0.22 12.12 11.68
CA TYR A 558 -0.25 11.43 10.38
C TYR A 558 0.70 12.04 9.34
N HIS A 559 0.63 13.37 9.13
CA HIS A 559 1.59 14.13 8.32
C HIS A 559 2.34 15.22 9.12
N MET A 560 2.34 15.14 10.45
CA MET A 560 2.81 16.23 11.33
C MET A 560 4.12 15.93 12.06
N GLY A 561 4.86 14.92 11.65
CA GLY A 561 6.13 14.55 12.29
C GLY A 561 6.45 13.06 12.21
N SER A 562 5.54 12.22 11.72
CA SER A 562 5.78 10.81 11.42
C SER A 562 6.85 10.60 10.35
N VAL A 563 7.28 9.35 10.18
CA VAL A 563 8.21 8.91 9.12
C VAL A 563 7.45 7.97 8.20
N TRP A 564 7.48 8.27 6.90
CA TRP A 564 6.83 7.49 5.84
C TRP A 564 7.88 6.79 4.98
N PRO A 565 7.86 5.46 4.84
CA PRO A 565 8.86 4.74 4.05
C PRO A 565 8.91 5.18 2.58
N HIS A 566 7.77 5.48 1.95
CA HIS A 566 7.74 5.88 0.54
C HIS A 566 8.40 7.26 0.31
N ASP A 567 8.08 8.25 1.14
CA ASP A 567 8.68 9.59 1.16
C ASP A 567 10.19 9.51 1.33
N ASN A 568 10.64 8.71 2.31
CA ASN A 568 12.06 8.49 2.56
C ASN A 568 12.76 7.77 1.40
N ALA A 569 12.08 6.83 0.73
CA ALA A 569 12.63 6.17 -0.45
C ALA A 569 12.82 7.15 -1.62
N LEU A 570 11.82 8.00 -1.90
CA LEU A 570 11.95 9.04 -2.94
C LEU A 570 13.07 10.02 -2.61
N ILE A 571 13.15 10.50 -1.36
CA ILE A 571 14.23 11.39 -0.89
C ILE A 571 15.59 10.74 -1.08
N ALA A 572 15.78 9.51 -0.64
CA ALA A 572 17.05 8.79 -0.77
C ALA A 572 17.44 8.63 -2.25
N CYS A 573 16.51 8.19 -3.10
CA CYS A 573 16.77 8.06 -4.53
C CYS A 573 17.18 9.39 -5.17
N GLY A 574 16.50 10.48 -4.79
CA GLY A 574 16.87 11.84 -5.19
C GLY A 574 18.25 12.28 -4.69
N LEU A 575 18.60 11.97 -3.45
CA LEU A 575 19.94 12.26 -2.91
C LEU A 575 21.02 11.57 -3.73
N ARG A 576 20.80 10.29 -4.10
CA ARG A 576 21.73 9.51 -4.92
C ARG A 576 21.89 10.07 -6.34
N GLU A 577 20.79 10.51 -6.96
CA GLU A 577 20.83 11.15 -8.29
C GLU A 577 21.74 12.40 -8.30
N TYR A 578 21.80 13.13 -7.18
CA TYR A 578 22.68 14.30 -7.02
C TYR A 578 24.09 13.96 -6.50
N GLY A 579 24.41 12.68 -6.33
CA GLY A 579 25.73 12.20 -5.87
C GLY A 579 25.94 12.33 -4.36
N PHE A 580 24.87 12.37 -3.57
CA PHE A 580 24.94 12.33 -2.10
C PHE A 580 24.86 10.89 -1.59
N ASP A 581 25.78 10.05 -2.04
CA ASP A 581 25.73 8.58 -1.84
C ASP A 581 25.74 8.20 -0.36
N LYS A 582 26.51 8.92 0.48
CA LYS A 582 26.55 8.69 1.94
C LYS A 582 25.20 8.95 2.62
N ASP A 583 24.46 9.95 2.16
CA ASP A 583 23.14 10.28 2.72
C ASP A 583 22.08 9.27 2.25
N PHE A 584 22.19 8.79 1.00
CA PHE A 584 21.42 7.66 0.50
C PHE A 584 21.64 6.40 1.35
N ASP A 585 22.91 6.00 1.58
CA ASP A 585 23.24 4.81 2.37
C ASP A 585 22.72 4.92 3.81
N ARG A 586 22.80 6.12 4.39
CA ARG A 586 22.28 6.39 5.73
C ARG A 586 20.77 6.22 5.82
N LEU A 587 20.00 6.71 4.84
CA LEU A 587 18.55 6.54 4.81
C LEU A 587 18.14 5.10 4.51
N PHE A 588 18.82 4.45 3.56
CA PHE A 588 18.55 3.05 3.25
C PHE A 588 18.83 2.16 4.45
N GLY A 589 19.97 2.34 5.12
CA GLY A 589 20.31 1.63 6.35
C GLY A 589 19.29 1.88 7.47
N ALA A 590 18.82 3.12 7.64
CA ALA A 590 17.81 3.46 8.65
C ALA A 590 16.46 2.74 8.41
N LEU A 591 16.01 2.65 7.16
CA LEU A 591 14.78 1.95 6.81
C LEU A 591 14.93 0.42 6.91
N LEU A 592 16.08 -0.15 6.55
CA LEU A 592 16.37 -1.56 6.76
C LEU A 592 16.36 -1.92 8.25
N GLU A 593 17.00 -1.10 9.10
CA GLU A 593 16.97 -1.30 10.54
C GLU A 593 15.56 -1.12 11.11
N ALA A 594 14.81 -0.10 10.66
CA ALA A 594 13.42 0.07 11.08
C ALA A 594 12.59 -1.19 10.73
N SER A 595 12.74 -1.70 9.51
CA SER A 595 12.08 -2.94 9.04
C SER A 595 12.38 -4.10 9.98
N SER A 596 13.64 -4.27 10.40
CA SER A 596 14.05 -5.36 11.28
C SER A 596 13.49 -5.29 12.70
N ARG A 597 12.91 -4.16 13.11
CA ARG A 597 12.28 -3.98 14.42
C ARG A 597 10.77 -4.17 14.41
N PHE A 598 10.13 -4.15 13.24
CA PHE A 598 8.70 -4.43 13.12
C PHE A 598 8.44 -5.93 12.98
N ALA A 599 7.28 -6.37 13.49
CA ALA A 599 6.84 -7.75 13.35
C ALA A 599 6.86 -8.19 11.87
N ASP A 600 7.32 -9.42 11.65
CA ASP A 600 7.46 -10.06 10.33
C ASP A 600 8.31 -9.27 9.32
N PHE A 601 9.16 -8.34 9.78
CA PHE A 601 9.96 -7.44 8.94
C PHE A 601 9.12 -6.49 8.08
N ARG A 602 7.83 -6.31 8.42
CA ARG A 602 6.84 -5.56 7.63
C ARG A 602 6.86 -4.08 8.01
N LEU A 603 7.40 -3.25 7.13
CA LEU A 603 7.29 -1.80 7.26
C LEU A 603 5.81 -1.37 7.19
N PRO A 604 5.33 -0.58 8.18
CA PRO A 604 3.99 0.00 8.12
C PRO A 604 3.91 1.14 7.12
N GLU A 605 2.69 1.56 6.79
CA GLU A 605 2.40 2.80 6.05
C GLU A 605 3.21 4.01 6.57
N LEU A 606 3.26 4.16 7.89
CA LEU A 606 4.02 5.18 8.61
C LEU A 606 4.34 4.70 10.03
N PHE A 607 5.34 5.33 10.64
CA PHE A 607 5.65 5.14 12.07
C PHE A 607 6.06 6.47 12.71
N GLY A 608 6.13 6.50 14.04
CA GLY A 608 6.37 7.73 14.79
C GLY A 608 7.76 8.31 14.55
N GLY A 609 7.86 9.62 14.35
CA GLY A 609 9.13 10.33 14.14
C GLY A 609 9.86 10.71 15.42
N HIS A 610 9.73 9.91 16.48
CA HIS A 610 10.55 10.08 17.66
C HIS A 610 12.03 9.96 17.30
N GLU A 611 12.87 10.75 17.98
CA GLU A 611 14.31 10.61 17.87
C GLU A 611 14.76 9.21 18.28
N ARG A 612 15.64 8.62 17.50
CA ARG A 612 16.23 7.32 17.78
C ARG A 612 17.16 7.41 18.97
N ARG A 613 16.92 6.58 19.99
CA ARG A 613 17.80 6.40 21.15
C ARG A 613 18.34 4.99 21.23
N PRO A 614 19.51 4.78 21.88
CA PRO A 614 20.08 3.45 22.06
C PRO A 614 19.09 2.50 22.77
N GLY A 615 18.89 1.30 22.20
CA GLY A 615 18.01 0.27 22.77
C GLY A 615 16.51 0.41 22.44
N GLU A 616 16.10 1.48 21.77
CA GLU A 616 14.69 1.68 21.38
C GLU A 616 14.40 1.11 19.98
N SER A 617 13.11 0.87 19.71
CA SER A 617 12.56 0.53 18.39
C SER A 617 11.69 1.68 17.86
N PRO A 618 11.44 1.78 16.54
CA PRO A 618 10.51 2.76 16.01
C PRO A 618 9.14 2.62 16.66
N VAL A 619 8.54 3.75 17.06
CA VAL A 619 7.23 3.75 17.71
C VAL A 619 6.15 3.47 16.66
N PRO A 620 5.32 2.41 16.80
CA PRO A 620 4.25 2.13 15.84
C PRO A 620 3.20 3.25 15.78
N TYR A 621 2.63 3.48 14.60
CA TYR A 621 1.46 4.34 14.45
C TYR A 621 0.18 3.48 14.59
N PRO A 622 -0.75 3.81 15.50
CA PRO A 622 -1.82 2.87 15.92
C PRO A 622 -2.76 2.39 14.80
N VAL A 623 -3.02 3.21 13.79
CA VAL A 623 -4.00 2.89 12.73
C VAL A 623 -3.36 2.75 11.35
N ALA A 624 -2.02 2.59 11.30
CA ALA A 624 -1.28 2.44 10.05
C ALA A 624 -1.71 1.17 9.31
N CYS A 625 -1.84 1.26 7.98
CA CYS A 625 -2.03 0.06 7.17
C CYS A 625 -0.76 -0.82 7.19
N ARG A 626 -0.98 -2.13 7.32
CA ARG A 626 0.09 -3.15 7.45
C ARG A 626 -0.36 -4.45 6.77
N PRO A 627 -0.20 -4.59 5.45
CA PRO A 627 0.70 -3.80 4.60
C PRO A 627 0.07 -2.60 3.89
N GLN A 628 0.95 -1.75 3.33
CA GLN A 628 0.64 -0.63 2.42
C GLN A 628 1.62 -0.65 1.23
N ALA A 629 1.12 -0.47 0.00
CA ALA A 629 1.84 -0.72 -1.24
C ALA A 629 3.09 0.15 -1.40
N TRP A 630 2.97 1.46 -1.28
CA TRP A 630 4.11 2.38 -1.43
C TRP A 630 5.17 2.27 -0.31
N ALA A 631 4.81 1.65 0.82
CA ALA A 631 5.73 1.38 1.92
C ALA A 631 6.45 0.04 1.68
N ALA A 632 5.72 -0.99 1.25
CA ALA A 632 6.28 -2.26 0.85
C ALA A 632 7.25 -2.13 -0.34
N GLY A 633 6.97 -1.24 -1.29
CA GLY A 633 7.84 -0.94 -2.43
C GLY A 633 9.09 -0.11 -2.11
N ALA A 634 9.20 0.47 -0.92
CA ALA A 634 10.35 1.31 -0.54
C ALA A 634 11.68 0.55 -0.58
N ILE A 635 11.76 -0.65 0.02
CA ILE A 635 13.01 -1.44 0.07
C ILE A 635 13.44 -1.95 -1.30
N PRO A 636 12.57 -2.57 -2.14
CA PRO A 636 12.93 -2.92 -3.51
C PRO A 636 13.43 -1.73 -4.33
N TYR A 637 12.78 -0.56 -4.21
CA TYR A 637 13.16 0.63 -4.96
C TYR A 637 14.51 1.20 -4.54
N LEU A 638 14.78 1.23 -3.23
CA LEU A 638 16.09 1.59 -2.70
C LEU A 638 17.17 0.62 -3.16
N LEU A 639 16.87 -0.68 -3.21
CA LEU A 639 17.81 -1.68 -3.73
C LEU A 639 18.12 -1.44 -5.21
N SER A 640 17.12 -1.30 -6.08
CA SER A 640 17.37 -1.07 -7.52
C SER A 640 18.16 0.21 -7.76
N THR A 641 17.88 1.25 -6.96
CA THR A 641 18.59 2.53 -7.01
C THR A 641 20.02 2.40 -6.47
N GLY A 642 20.21 1.66 -5.38
CA GLY A 642 21.51 1.36 -4.78
C GLY A 642 22.43 0.56 -5.70
N LEU A 643 21.87 -0.43 -6.42
CA LEU A 643 22.61 -1.16 -7.45
C LEU A 643 22.91 -0.31 -8.69
N GLY A 644 22.34 0.90 -8.78
CA GLY A 644 22.57 1.81 -9.90
C GLY A 644 21.91 1.35 -11.19
N LEU A 645 20.78 0.63 -11.12
CA LEU A 645 20.10 0.09 -12.30
C LEU A 645 19.33 1.19 -13.04
N HIS A 646 19.81 1.56 -14.23
CA HIS A 646 19.14 2.52 -15.12
C HIS A 646 18.80 1.83 -16.45
N ALA A 647 17.53 1.45 -16.60
CA ALA A 647 17.03 0.87 -17.84
C ALA A 647 16.82 1.95 -18.92
N ASP A 648 17.48 1.77 -20.05
CA ASP A 648 17.23 2.48 -21.31
C ASP A 648 16.91 1.46 -22.41
N GLY A 649 15.85 0.71 -22.20
CA GLY A 649 15.40 -0.37 -23.07
C GLY A 649 15.03 0.08 -24.47
N LEU A 650 14.66 1.35 -24.68
CA LEU A 650 14.38 1.91 -26.02
C LEU A 650 15.65 1.96 -26.86
N SER A 651 16.81 2.17 -26.23
CA SER A 651 18.14 2.02 -26.83
C SER A 651 18.72 0.60 -26.63
N ARG A 652 17.93 -0.33 -26.08
CA ARG A 652 18.33 -1.68 -25.65
C ARG A 652 19.56 -1.68 -24.76
N ARG A 653 19.59 -0.79 -23.77
CA ARG A 653 20.71 -0.65 -22.84
C ARG A 653 20.26 -0.75 -21.39
N LEU A 654 21.03 -1.44 -20.56
CA LEU A 654 20.97 -1.36 -19.11
C LEU A 654 22.28 -0.73 -18.61
N ARG A 655 22.19 0.39 -17.90
CA ARG A 655 23.36 1.01 -17.27
C ARG A 655 23.40 0.67 -15.79
N VAL A 656 24.58 0.34 -15.28
CA VAL A 656 24.88 0.14 -13.86
C VAL A 656 25.78 1.29 -13.43
N VAL A 657 25.24 2.25 -12.67
CA VAL A 657 25.92 3.52 -12.35
C VAL A 657 26.21 3.62 -10.86
N ARG A 658 27.49 3.80 -10.51
CA ARG A 658 28.01 3.88 -9.14
C ARG A 658 27.40 2.79 -8.26
N PRO A 659 27.51 1.49 -8.58
CA PRO A 659 26.83 0.46 -7.81
C PRO A 659 27.23 0.52 -6.33
N ALA A 660 26.28 0.29 -5.43
CA ALA A 660 26.47 0.26 -3.99
C ALA A 660 25.61 -0.85 -3.38
N LEU A 661 26.12 -1.47 -2.32
CA LEU A 661 25.39 -2.46 -1.54
C LEU A 661 24.99 -1.86 -0.18
N PRO A 662 23.76 -2.11 0.31
CA PRO A 662 23.35 -1.63 1.62
C PRO A 662 24.17 -2.26 2.75
N LEU A 663 24.30 -1.51 3.86
CA LEU A 663 24.89 -1.98 5.11
C LEU A 663 26.29 -2.59 4.88
N ARG A 664 26.55 -3.76 5.45
CA ARG A 664 27.80 -4.53 5.29
C ARG A 664 27.61 -5.73 4.35
N LEU A 665 26.70 -5.62 3.38
CA LEU A 665 26.56 -6.68 2.36
C LEU A 665 27.89 -6.89 1.64
N GLU A 666 28.42 -8.10 1.70
CA GLU A 666 29.65 -8.51 0.98
C GLU A 666 29.34 -8.84 -0.48
N TRP A 667 28.22 -9.52 -0.75
CA TRP A 667 27.78 -9.79 -2.12
C TRP A 667 26.25 -9.83 -2.25
N LEU A 668 25.77 -9.54 -3.46
CA LEU A 668 24.37 -9.64 -3.84
C LEU A 668 24.24 -10.10 -5.30
N GLN A 669 23.31 -11.00 -5.56
CA GLN A 669 22.98 -11.49 -6.89
C GLN A 669 21.55 -11.10 -7.27
N VAL A 670 21.39 -10.57 -8.48
CA VAL A 670 20.12 -10.32 -9.16
C VAL A 670 19.97 -11.40 -10.22
N GLU A 671 18.87 -12.15 -10.20
CA GLU A 671 18.56 -13.18 -11.20
C GLU A 671 17.29 -12.78 -11.96
N ALA A 672 17.25 -13.05 -13.26
CA ALA A 672 16.09 -12.85 -14.14
C ALA A 672 15.55 -11.41 -14.17
N LEU A 673 16.43 -10.40 -14.11
CA LEU A 673 16.05 -9.01 -14.32
C LEU A 673 15.57 -8.81 -15.76
N ARG A 674 14.40 -8.19 -15.95
CA ARG A 674 13.79 -8.00 -17.27
C ARG A 674 13.97 -6.57 -17.76
N VAL A 675 14.61 -6.40 -18.92
CA VAL A 675 14.75 -5.11 -19.61
C VAL A 675 14.62 -5.33 -21.11
N ALA A 676 13.73 -4.59 -21.78
CA ALA A 676 13.53 -4.67 -23.24
C ALA A 676 13.32 -6.11 -23.78
N GLY A 677 12.69 -6.98 -22.99
CA GLY A 677 12.49 -8.39 -23.35
C GLY A 677 13.69 -9.32 -23.14
N ALA A 678 14.87 -8.79 -22.80
CA ALA A 678 16.03 -9.57 -22.37
C ALA A 678 15.93 -9.97 -20.88
N SER A 679 16.61 -11.06 -20.52
CA SER A 679 16.84 -11.51 -19.14
C SER A 679 18.29 -11.21 -18.75
N VAL A 680 18.52 -10.63 -17.58
CA VAL A 680 19.85 -10.29 -17.10
C VAL A 680 20.07 -10.87 -15.70
N ASP A 681 21.18 -11.58 -15.50
CA ASP A 681 21.68 -11.92 -14.17
C ASP A 681 22.91 -11.06 -13.85
N LEU A 682 22.99 -10.53 -12.65
CA LEU A 682 24.05 -9.64 -12.19
C LEU A 682 24.58 -10.10 -10.82
N ARG A 683 25.90 -10.10 -10.62
CA ARG A 683 26.52 -10.35 -9.33
C ARG A 683 27.40 -9.18 -8.92
N PHE A 684 27.08 -8.62 -7.77
CA PHE A 684 27.81 -7.53 -7.15
C PHE A 684 28.62 -8.05 -5.95
N GLU A 685 29.87 -7.61 -5.83
CA GLU A 685 30.72 -7.90 -4.67
C GLU A 685 31.36 -6.61 -4.13
N ARG A 686 31.48 -6.54 -2.82
CA ARG A 686 32.14 -5.45 -2.10
C ARG A 686 33.64 -5.73 -2.00
N SER A 687 34.45 -4.77 -2.42
CA SER A 687 35.90 -4.76 -2.28
C SER A 687 36.31 -3.52 -1.48
N GLY A 688 36.50 -3.68 -0.16
CA GLY A 688 36.72 -2.53 0.73
C GLY A 688 35.48 -1.64 0.82
N ASP A 689 35.62 -0.37 0.46
CA ASP A 689 34.51 0.60 0.43
C ASP A 689 33.79 0.62 -0.93
N ASP A 690 34.39 0.02 -1.96
CA ASP A 690 33.86 -0.01 -3.33
C ASP A 690 33.00 -1.26 -3.58
N VAL A 691 32.13 -1.18 -4.59
CA VAL A 691 31.29 -2.30 -5.05
C VAL A 691 31.50 -2.48 -6.55
N GLU A 692 31.77 -3.70 -6.95
CA GLU A 692 32.04 -4.07 -8.34
C GLU A 692 30.97 -5.04 -8.85
N LEU A 693 30.62 -4.91 -10.13
CA LEU A 693 29.87 -5.94 -10.85
C LEU A 693 30.88 -6.99 -11.34
N VAL A 694 30.93 -8.13 -10.67
CA VAL A 694 31.94 -9.18 -10.89
C VAL A 694 31.51 -10.26 -11.89
N ASP A 695 30.20 -10.41 -12.09
CA ASP A 695 29.64 -11.36 -13.06
C ASP A 695 28.34 -10.80 -13.64
N ALA A 696 28.12 -11.04 -14.92
CA ALA A 696 26.92 -10.63 -15.62
C ALA A 696 26.61 -11.58 -16.79
N SER A 697 25.36 -11.99 -16.90
CA SER A 697 24.85 -12.75 -18.04
C SER A 697 23.66 -12.02 -18.66
N VAL A 698 23.59 -12.02 -20.00
CA VAL A 698 22.50 -11.41 -20.75
C VAL A 698 21.95 -12.43 -21.73
N GLU A 699 20.67 -12.78 -21.57
CA GLU A 699 19.92 -13.58 -22.52
C GLU A 699 18.96 -12.68 -23.30
N GLY A 700 19.27 -12.41 -24.56
CA GLY A 700 18.53 -11.51 -25.45
C GLY A 700 19.39 -10.37 -25.99
N GLU A 701 18.78 -9.45 -26.72
CA GLU A 701 19.48 -8.30 -27.34
C GLU A 701 19.46 -7.09 -26.39
N LEU A 702 20.47 -7.00 -25.51
CA LEU A 702 20.64 -5.89 -24.57
C LEU A 702 22.12 -5.59 -24.33
N GLU A 703 22.51 -4.32 -24.40
CA GLU A 703 23.84 -3.83 -24.04
C GLU A 703 23.90 -3.51 -22.53
N LEU A 704 24.87 -4.09 -21.82
CA LEU A 704 25.14 -3.76 -20.42
C LEU A 704 26.30 -2.77 -20.34
N VAL A 705 26.11 -1.64 -19.66
CA VAL A 705 27.15 -0.60 -19.52
C VAL A 705 27.37 -0.29 -18.06
N VAL A 706 28.61 -0.40 -17.58
CA VAL A 706 28.96 -0.12 -16.18
C VAL A 706 29.74 1.20 -16.08
N ASP A 707 29.36 2.03 -15.12
CA ASP A 707 29.99 3.33 -14.83
C ASP A 707 30.26 3.45 -13.33
N TYR A 708 31.52 3.30 -12.92
CA TYR A 708 31.93 3.38 -11.52
C TYR A 708 32.11 4.81 -11.00
N GLY A 709 31.79 5.85 -11.79
CA GLY A 709 31.98 7.25 -11.38
C GLY A 709 33.41 7.78 -11.59
N GLY A 710 34.27 7.00 -12.27
CA GLY A 710 35.58 7.34 -12.82
C GLY A 710 35.89 6.40 -14.01
N GLU A 711 36.55 6.92 -15.06
CA GLU A 711 36.84 6.31 -16.39
C GLU A 711 36.04 5.04 -16.77
N VAL A 712 35.08 5.21 -17.70
CA VAL A 712 34.21 4.17 -18.26
C VAL A 712 35.02 2.94 -18.71
N GLN A 713 34.78 1.79 -18.08
CA GLN A 713 35.12 0.49 -18.66
C GLN A 713 33.89 -0.05 -19.41
N VAL A 714 34.03 -0.20 -20.72
CA VAL A 714 33.07 -0.93 -21.55
C VAL A 714 33.45 -2.41 -21.47
N THR A 715 32.56 -3.24 -20.95
CA THR A 715 32.68 -4.71 -20.93
C THR A 715 31.60 -5.35 -21.77
#